data_AF-A0A455AK32-F1
#
_entry.id   AF-A0A455AK32-F1
#
_cell.length_a   1.000
_cell.length_b   1.000
_cell.length_c   1.000
_cell.angle_alpha   90.00
_cell.angle_beta   90.00
_cell.angle_gamma   90.00
#
_symmetry.space_group_name_H-M   'P 1'
#
loop_
_entity.id
_entity.type
_entity.pdbx_description
1 polymer ?
#
loop_
_entity_poly.entity_id
_entity_poly.type
_entity_poly.pdbx_seq_one_letter_code
_entity_poly.pdbx_strand_id
1 'polypeptide(L)'
;MSFNKKHEENAYLRSEIISLHEASEKAQVLNDHLTRKCSELNRMLQTVRMENTRIITDHQAILQEEQKMMTQTFQEQNLLLDAAHAGSTSELQTVQNEKTQLQMHLDHLVLEHNQCIQKAKDAEKRAAVQKELLESTTAKLRSELEASMQEKTSLLEEKEGLQREVNKTENEIAEEKCNLEKELAKSKVDINALTRNLQTLEEKNKQLADQIASLELEQATSDYHWGYKKSLVQQQVENVLGKITESKNKLACEKGRLQIKVKQLKEQLHSFTETSSQNDHLHKLNKALEGKYAQVKSIREKNEGELSRVVTGRATALKESQKLKGDLEALEDRENKKVGNFQRQLAEAKEDNCKVIVMLENVLASHSKVQGVLEKVQLELGRRDSEIADLKKERALNQQRVQKLEAEVDQWQARILVVDAQHNSEMERLQKALDVAREDNRKLAMSLEQVLQTNNHLQTKLDHVQEKLDNKELERQNLETFKEQMSKASKIEAELHAECIDALRKQFQIERETAKKAAQREVTELKKALDEANCRSVEVSRTNRELRQKHTELEKTLDSSKEKIKNQEAQIKLHLSAKANNAQNIERMKKIETELRQMELINDQYQKENYEQSLSIQKFVSEMTNLQKEMQLLAKSQYDMSAQNKQQELQLEAEWKRRRELEHRCQELEESNRHLKECKEATENKLKEASVESEQKTANLEEAGRWFKCKLHGLQLELTKNRLQREDRWQEEEQDKRHNGISNQSALHRWENKEKLRFVPKKCHFEPKRKWCP
;
A
#
# COMPACT_ATOMS: atom_id res chain seq x y z
N MET A 1 143.26 -30.64 2.85
CA MET A 1 142.15 -30.75 3.84
C MET A 1 141.22 -29.54 3.86
N SER A 2 141.65 -28.30 4.15
CA SER A 2 140.71 -27.16 4.33
C SER A 2 139.83 -26.79 3.11
N PHE A 3 140.29 -27.05 1.87
CA PHE A 3 139.63 -26.53 0.66
C PHE A 3 138.37 -27.31 0.23
N ASN A 4 138.35 -28.65 0.31
CA ASN A 4 137.17 -29.45 -0.10
C ASN A 4 135.93 -29.12 0.74
N LYS A 5 136.06 -29.06 2.07
CA LYS A 5 134.93 -28.78 2.96
C LYS A 5 134.26 -27.45 2.64
N LYS A 6 135.06 -26.40 2.37
CA LYS A 6 134.57 -25.10 1.89
C LYS A 6 133.86 -25.19 0.54
N HIS A 7 134.25 -26.11 -0.33
CA HIS A 7 133.65 -26.29 -1.64
C HIS A 7 132.30 -27.03 -1.59
N GLU A 8 132.16 -27.99 -0.68
CA GLU A 8 130.89 -28.64 -0.34
C GLU A 8 129.95 -27.67 0.39
N GLU A 9 130.47 -26.91 1.37
CA GLU A 9 129.73 -25.84 2.06
C GLU A 9 129.24 -24.76 1.06
N ASN A 10 130.05 -24.37 0.07
CA ASN A 10 129.64 -23.42 -0.98
C ASN A 10 128.60 -24.01 -1.94
N ALA A 11 128.69 -25.31 -2.27
CA ALA A 11 127.70 -25.99 -3.10
C ALA A 11 126.35 -26.13 -2.38
N TYR A 12 126.37 -26.52 -1.09
CA TYR A 12 125.20 -26.57 -0.23
C TYR A 12 124.53 -25.19 -0.14
N LEU A 13 125.27 -24.14 0.22
CA LEU A 13 124.77 -22.76 0.29
C LEU A 13 124.18 -22.28 -1.04
N ARG A 14 124.75 -22.66 -2.20
CA ARG A 14 124.17 -22.34 -3.51
C ARG A 14 122.82 -23.04 -3.73
N SER A 15 122.69 -24.32 -3.35
CA SER A 15 121.43 -25.04 -3.45
C SER A 15 120.35 -24.48 -2.50
N GLU A 16 120.77 -24.02 -1.32
CA GLU A 16 119.90 -23.40 -0.32
C GLU A 16 119.46 -21.99 -0.77
N ILE A 17 120.36 -21.19 -1.36
CA ILE A 17 120.04 -19.90 -1.99
C ILE A 17 119.04 -20.07 -3.15
N ILE A 18 119.21 -21.08 -4.00
CA ILE A 18 118.24 -21.38 -5.08
C ILE A 18 116.88 -21.80 -4.50
N SER A 19 116.89 -22.67 -3.48
CA SER A 19 115.66 -23.11 -2.80
C SER A 19 114.93 -21.95 -2.12
N LEU A 20 115.67 -21.01 -1.52
CA LEU A 20 115.13 -19.78 -0.93
C LEU A 20 114.63 -18.79 -2.00
N HIS A 21 115.28 -18.71 -3.17
CA HIS A 21 114.81 -17.90 -4.30
C HIS A 21 113.48 -18.45 -4.84
N GLU A 22 113.39 -19.75 -5.09
CA GLU A 22 112.16 -20.41 -5.50
C GLU A 22 111.04 -20.24 -4.47
N ALA A 23 111.35 -20.34 -3.17
CA ALA A 23 110.39 -20.10 -2.09
C ALA A 23 109.93 -18.63 -2.07
N SER A 24 110.84 -17.68 -2.30
CA SER A 24 110.55 -16.25 -2.41
C SER A 24 109.66 -15.93 -3.61
N GLU A 25 109.93 -16.50 -4.80
CA GLU A 25 109.09 -16.32 -5.99
C GLU A 25 107.70 -16.95 -5.78
N LYS A 26 107.60 -18.14 -5.19
CA LYS A 26 106.32 -18.77 -4.84
C LYS A 26 105.55 -17.91 -3.83
N ALA A 27 106.22 -17.34 -2.83
CA ALA A 27 105.61 -16.40 -1.88
C ALA A 27 105.17 -15.09 -2.56
N GLN A 28 105.96 -14.53 -3.49
CA GLN A 28 105.60 -13.32 -4.23
C GLN A 28 104.40 -13.56 -5.15
N VAL A 29 104.35 -14.67 -5.88
CA VAL A 29 103.19 -15.02 -6.73
C VAL A 29 101.92 -15.23 -5.90
N LEU A 30 102.03 -15.83 -4.72
CA LEU A 30 100.92 -15.93 -3.77
C LEU A 30 100.50 -14.56 -3.23
N ASN A 31 101.45 -13.68 -2.89
CA ASN A 31 101.19 -12.33 -2.41
C ASN A 31 100.54 -11.44 -3.49
N ASP A 32 100.98 -11.54 -4.74
CA ASP A 32 100.37 -10.89 -5.91
C ASP A 32 98.93 -11.38 -6.12
N HIS A 33 98.71 -12.70 -6.05
CA HIS A 33 97.37 -13.28 -6.16
C HIS A 33 96.46 -12.82 -5.02
N LEU A 34 96.96 -12.81 -3.78
CA LEU A 34 96.21 -12.37 -2.60
C LEU A 34 95.91 -10.85 -2.68
N THR A 35 96.86 -10.04 -3.15
CA THR A 35 96.68 -8.61 -3.42
C THR A 35 95.60 -8.38 -4.49
N ARG A 36 95.62 -9.13 -5.61
CA ARG A 36 94.55 -9.07 -6.63
C ARG A 36 93.19 -9.45 -6.05
N LYS A 37 93.11 -10.51 -5.23
CA LYS A 37 91.86 -10.92 -4.59
C LYS A 37 91.35 -9.90 -3.56
N CYS A 38 92.23 -9.27 -2.79
CA CYS A 38 91.87 -8.17 -1.90
C CYS A 38 91.33 -6.95 -2.68
N SER A 39 91.95 -6.58 -3.80
CA SER A 39 91.47 -5.51 -4.67
C SER A 39 90.09 -5.83 -5.28
N GLU A 40 89.89 -7.07 -5.73
CA GLU A 40 88.63 -7.55 -6.29
C GLU A 40 87.49 -7.56 -5.25
N LEU A 41 87.77 -8.06 -4.04
CA LEU A 41 86.88 -7.99 -2.88
C LEU A 41 86.54 -6.55 -2.49
N ASN A 42 87.53 -5.65 -2.46
CA ASN A 42 87.31 -4.25 -2.11
C ASN A 42 86.45 -3.54 -3.17
N ARG A 43 86.63 -3.85 -4.46
CA ARG A 43 85.76 -3.35 -5.53
C ARG A 43 84.32 -3.86 -5.37
N MET A 44 84.12 -5.15 -5.08
CA MET A 44 82.79 -5.71 -4.82
C MET A 44 82.15 -5.08 -3.58
N LEU A 45 82.90 -4.89 -2.49
CA LEU A 45 82.44 -4.19 -1.29
C LEU A 45 82.03 -2.74 -1.57
N GLN A 46 82.77 -2.03 -2.43
CA GLN A 46 82.43 -0.67 -2.85
C GLN A 46 81.16 -0.64 -3.71
N THR A 47 80.98 -1.58 -4.65
CA THR A 47 79.74 -1.73 -5.42
C THR A 47 78.54 -2.01 -4.50
N VAL A 48 78.66 -2.99 -3.59
CA VAL A 48 77.59 -3.33 -2.63
C VAL A 48 77.27 -2.16 -1.70
N ARG A 49 78.27 -1.36 -1.30
CA ARG A 49 78.04 -0.12 -0.52
C ARG A 49 77.23 0.92 -1.31
N MET A 50 77.57 1.16 -2.58
CA MET A 50 76.83 2.11 -3.43
C MET A 50 75.40 1.65 -3.67
N GLU A 51 75.21 0.36 -3.97
CA GLU A 51 73.88 -0.23 -4.15
C GLU A 51 73.05 -0.14 -2.87
N ASN A 52 73.64 -0.41 -1.70
CA ASN A 52 72.96 -0.28 -0.41
C ASN A 52 72.59 1.19 -0.10
N THR A 53 73.48 2.16 -0.34
CA THR A 53 73.14 3.59 -0.17
C THR A 53 72.00 4.02 -1.10
N ARG A 54 71.98 3.53 -2.35
CA ARG A 54 70.89 3.76 -3.29
C ARG A 54 69.58 3.12 -2.81
N ILE A 55 69.61 1.86 -2.39
CA ILE A 55 68.44 1.16 -1.85
C ILE A 55 67.87 1.89 -0.63
N ILE A 56 68.71 2.49 0.21
CA ILE A 56 68.27 3.32 1.34
C ILE A 56 67.60 4.61 0.84
N THR A 57 68.18 5.33 -0.13
CA THR A 57 67.54 6.55 -0.68
C THR A 57 66.24 6.25 -1.42
N ASP A 58 66.19 5.16 -2.18
CA ASP A 58 65.02 4.75 -2.97
C ASP A 58 63.84 4.40 -2.01
N HIS A 59 64.09 3.61 -0.95
CA HIS A 59 63.07 3.36 0.09
C HIS A 59 62.64 4.63 0.84
N GLN A 60 63.58 5.53 1.14
CA GLN A 60 63.27 6.74 1.92
C GLN A 60 62.47 7.76 1.10
N ALA A 61 62.65 7.80 -0.23
CA ALA A 61 61.78 8.54 -1.14
C ALA A 61 60.38 7.91 -1.24
N ILE A 62 60.27 6.58 -1.34
CA ILE A 62 58.99 5.87 -1.33
C ILE A 62 58.20 6.15 -0.05
N LEU A 63 58.86 6.07 1.13
CA LEU A 63 58.23 6.39 2.41
C LEU A 63 57.75 7.84 2.52
N GLN A 64 58.47 8.80 1.94
CA GLN A 64 58.03 10.20 1.90
C GLN A 64 56.81 10.39 1.00
N GLU A 65 56.76 9.74 -0.16
CA GLU A 65 55.62 9.84 -1.06
C GLU A 65 54.39 9.08 -0.51
N GLU A 66 54.55 7.94 0.16
CA GLU A 66 53.45 7.27 0.88
C GLU A 66 52.90 8.14 2.03
N GLN A 67 53.75 8.82 2.81
CA GLN A 67 53.30 9.76 3.85
C GLN A 67 52.56 10.97 3.26
N LYS A 68 53.02 11.47 2.11
CA LYS A 68 52.36 12.54 1.35
C LYS A 68 51.01 12.10 0.78
N MET A 69 50.94 10.94 0.14
CA MET A 69 49.69 10.35 -0.33
C MET A 69 48.70 10.12 0.83
N MET A 70 49.15 9.53 1.93
CA MET A 70 48.32 9.31 3.12
C MET A 70 47.76 10.62 3.69
N THR A 71 48.57 11.67 3.78
CA THR A 71 48.11 12.98 4.28
C THR A 71 47.19 13.71 3.30
N GLN A 72 47.39 13.56 1.99
CA GLN A 72 46.44 14.05 0.97
C GLN A 72 45.10 13.31 1.03
N THR A 73 45.10 11.96 1.07
CA THR A 73 43.86 11.17 1.20
C THR A 73 43.09 11.52 2.49
N PHE A 74 43.79 11.78 3.60
CA PHE A 74 43.14 12.21 4.84
C PHE A 74 42.54 13.62 4.74
N GLN A 75 43.17 14.54 4.01
CA GLN A 75 42.62 15.88 3.72
C GLN A 75 41.38 15.79 2.80
N GLU A 76 41.44 14.98 1.75
CA GLU A 76 40.31 14.73 0.84
C GLU A 76 39.12 14.09 1.57
N GLN A 77 39.36 13.13 2.46
CA GLN A 77 38.31 12.52 3.29
C GLN A 77 37.68 13.56 4.24
N ASN A 78 38.46 14.43 4.88
CA ASN A 78 37.91 15.49 5.73
C ASN A 78 37.07 16.49 4.91
N LEU A 79 37.53 16.91 3.73
CA LEU A 79 36.77 17.81 2.85
C LEU A 79 35.44 17.20 2.38
N LEU A 80 35.41 15.88 2.11
CA LEU A 80 34.17 15.15 1.82
C LEU A 80 33.24 15.07 3.05
N LEU A 81 33.81 14.91 4.25
CA LEU A 81 33.07 14.90 5.51
C LEU A 81 32.45 16.26 5.83
N ASP A 82 33.21 17.35 5.67
CA ASP A 82 32.76 18.73 5.83
C ASP A 82 31.66 19.07 4.81
N ALA A 83 31.81 18.65 3.55
CA ALA A 83 30.78 18.82 2.52
C ALA A 83 29.49 18.04 2.84
N ALA A 84 29.61 16.79 3.33
CA ALA A 84 28.47 16.00 3.75
C ALA A 84 27.76 16.60 4.99
N HIS A 85 28.51 17.13 5.95
CA HIS A 85 27.97 17.87 7.09
C HIS A 85 27.27 19.17 6.68
N ALA A 86 27.85 19.94 5.75
CA ALA A 86 27.24 21.15 5.22
C ALA A 86 25.93 20.84 4.47
N GLY A 87 25.91 19.80 3.63
CA GLY A 87 24.69 19.31 2.96
C GLY A 87 23.61 18.91 3.96
N SER A 88 23.95 18.03 4.92
CA SER A 88 23.04 17.57 5.98
C SER A 88 22.48 18.73 6.81
N THR A 89 23.28 19.75 7.08
CA THR A 89 22.85 20.96 7.82
C THR A 89 21.90 21.83 7.00
N SER A 90 22.15 21.96 5.69
CA SER A 90 21.27 22.68 4.76
C SER A 90 19.90 21.99 4.62
N GLU A 91 19.89 20.65 4.50
CA GLU A 91 18.67 19.84 4.48
C GLU A 91 17.89 19.96 5.80
N LEU A 92 18.56 19.85 6.95
CA LEU A 92 17.95 20.04 8.27
C LEU A 92 17.32 21.43 8.42
N GLN A 93 18.01 22.48 7.98
CA GLN A 93 17.48 23.86 8.01
C GLN A 93 16.29 24.03 7.05
N THR A 94 16.32 23.37 5.89
CA THR A 94 15.21 23.38 4.92
C THR A 94 13.97 22.70 5.51
N VAL A 95 14.10 21.49 6.06
CA VAL A 95 13.00 20.76 6.73
C VAL A 95 12.47 21.55 7.94
N GLN A 96 13.33 22.24 8.69
CA GLN A 96 12.90 23.10 9.80
C GLN A 96 12.13 24.35 9.31
N ASN A 97 12.47 24.90 8.14
CA ASN A 97 11.73 26.00 7.51
C ASN A 97 10.38 25.54 6.94
N GLU A 98 10.32 24.36 6.31
CA GLU A 98 9.06 23.76 5.85
C GLU A 98 8.13 23.48 7.05
N LYS A 99 8.68 22.96 8.16
CA LYS A 99 7.95 22.73 9.40
C LYS A 99 7.35 24.00 9.99
N THR A 100 8.05 25.14 9.99
CA THR A 100 7.48 26.40 10.51
C THR A 100 6.41 26.97 9.57
N GLN A 101 6.57 26.84 8.25
CA GLN A 101 5.51 27.19 7.29
C GLN A 101 4.26 26.32 7.47
N LEU A 102 4.41 25.01 7.61
CA LEU A 102 3.30 24.08 7.86
C LEU A 102 2.59 24.37 9.19
N GLN A 103 3.33 24.76 10.25
CA GLN A 103 2.73 25.20 11.50
C GLN A 103 1.89 26.48 11.30
N MET A 104 2.43 27.49 10.59
CA MET A 104 1.68 28.72 10.29
C MET A 104 0.40 28.45 9.47
N HIS A 105 0.45 27.52 8.51
CA HIS A 105 -0.74 27.09 7.76
C HIS A 105 -1.76 26.35 8.63
N LEU A 106 -1.31 25.51 9.57
CA LEU A 106 -2.19 24.82 10.52
C LEU A 106 -2.87 25.82 11.47
N ASP A 107 -2.12 26.76 12.04
CA ASP A 107 -2.63 27.79 12.94
C ASP A 107 -3.65 28.70 12.22
N HIS A 108 -3.40 29.04 10.95
CA HIS A 108 -4.33 29.78 10.10
C HIS A 108 -5.63 28.99 9.83
N LEU A 109 -5.52 27.72 9.46
CA LEU A 109 -6.69 26.86 9.22
C LEU A 109 -7.53 26.65 10.49
N VAL A 110 -6.89 26.55 11.66
CA VAL A 110 -7.56 26.52 12.97
C VAL A 110 -8.30 27.84 13.23
N LEU A 111 -7.73 29.00 12.88
CA LEU A 111 -8.39 30.29 13.00
C LEU A 111 -9.62 30.39 12.07
N GLU A 112 -9.51 29.99 10.81
CA GLU A 112 -10.62 29.96 9.86
C GLU A 112 -11.75 29.02 10.31
N HIS A 113 -11.41 27.82 10.78
CA HIS A 113 -12.36 26.84 11.29
C HIS A 113 -13.14 27.38 12.50
N ASN A 114 -12.45 28.01 13.47
CA ASN A 114 -13.09 28.67 14.60
C ASN A 114 -13.99 29.84 14.16
N GLN A 115 -13.59 30.62 13.15
CA GLN A 115 -14.42 31.69 12.61
C GLN A 115 -15.68 31.13 11.91
N CYS A 116 -15.58 30.00 11.22
CA CYS A 116 -16.73 29.31 10.62
C CYS A 116 -17.69 28.74 11.68
N ILE A 117 -17.17 28.15 12.76
CA ILE A 117 -17.98 27.73 13.92
C ILE A 117 -18.74 28.92 14.51
N GLN A 118 -18.08 30.08 14.67
CA GLN A 118 -18.73 31.26 15.21
C GLN A 118 -19.81 31.82 14.27
N LYS A 119 -19.52 31.92 12.97
CA LYS A 119 -20.50 32.30 11.92
C LYS A 119 -21.73 31.38 11.93
N ALA A 120 -21.53 30.07 12.11
CA ALA A 120 -22.61 29.09 12.22
C ALA A 120 -23.46 29.30 13.48
N LYS A 121 -22.84 29.42 14.66
CA LYS A 121 -23.53 29.71 15.94
C LYS A 121 -24.35 30.99 15.89
N ASP A 122 -23.85 32.03 15.24
CA ASP A 122 -24.57 33.30 15.12
C ASP A 122 -25.67 33.26 14.04
N ALA A 123 -25.55 32.38 13.03
CA ALA A 123 -26.64 32.08 12.11
C ALA A 123 -27.76 31.28 12.79
N GLU A 124 -27.40 30.28 13.62
CA GLU A 124 -28.31 29.48 14.44
C GLU A 124 -29.13 30.37 15.40
N LYS A 125 -28.47 31.28 16.14
CA LYS A 125 -29.17 32.28 16.97
C LYS A 125 -30.14 33.16 16.17
N ARG A 126 -29.74 33.64 14.99
CA ARG A 126 -30.63 34.45 14.12
C ARG A 126 -31.83 33.63 13.64
N ALA A 127 -31.64 32.36 13.28
CA ALA A 127 -32.71 31.46 12.89
C ALA A 127 -33.66 31.16 14.06
N ALA A 128 -33.15 30.98 15.28
CA ALA A 128 -33.97 30.82 16.48
C ALA A 128 -34.85 32.05 16.75
N VAL A 129 -34.29 33.26 16.74
CA VAL A 129 -35.05 34.52 16.92
C VAL A 129 -36.08 34.73 15.79
N GLN A 130 -35.75 34.39 14.55
CA GLN A 130 -36.71 34.43 13.43
C GLN A 130 -37.84 33.40 13.61
N LYS A 131 -37.53 32.20 14.11
CA LYS A 131 -38.53 31.18 14.43
C LYS A 131 -39.48 31.67 15.52
N GLU A 132 -38.97 32.18 16.64
CA GLU A 132 -39.79 32.73 17.73
C GLU A 132 -40.70 33.87 17.26
N LEU A 133 -40.20 34.76 16.39
CA LEU A 133 -40.99 35.84 15.79
C LEU A 133 -42.11 35.31 14.88
N LEU A 134 -41.84 34.27 14.08
CA LEU A 134 -42.84 33.64 13.22
C LEU A 134 -43.89 32.85 14.02
N GLU A 135 -43.48 32.18 15.10
CA GLU A 135 -44.39 31.46 16.00
C GLU A 135 -45.30 32.46 16.75
N SER A 136 -44.75 33.56 17.25
CA SER A 136 -45.51 34.67 17.86
C SER A 136 -46.50 35.32 16.87
N THR A 137 -46.05 35.60 15.63
CA THR A 137 -46.91 36.15 14.57
C THR A 137 -48.03 35.17 14.20
N THR A 138 -47.73 33.87 14.12
CA THR A 138 -48.71 32.81 13.85
C THR A 138 -49.73 32.68 14.99
N ALA A 139 -49.30 32.80 16.25
CA ALA A 139 -50.21 32.80 17.40
C ALA A 139 -51.15 34.02 17.37
N LYS A 140 -50.64 35.22 17.07
CA LYS A 140 -51.45 36.43 16.92
C LYS A 140 -52.48 36.30 15.81
N LEU A 141 -52.07 35.86 14.61
CA LEU A 141 -52.97 35.65 13.47
C LEU A 141 -54.05 34.58 13.74
N ARG A 142 -53.73 33.54 14.52
CA ARG A 142 -54.74 32.55 14.98
C ARG A 142 -55.76 33.17 15.92
N SER A 143 -55.32 33.97 16.89
CA SER A 143 -56.22 34.66 17.82
C SER A 143 -57.10 35.71 17.13
N GLU A 144 -56.57 36.43 16.14
CA GLU A 144 -57.33 37.37 15.31
C GLU A 144 -58.38 36.66 14.43
N LEU A 145 -58.02 35.51 13.85
CA LEU A 145 -58.96 34.68 13.10
C LEU A 145 -60.05 34.08 13.99
N GLU A 146 -59.70 33.62 15.19
CA GLU A 146 -60.64 33.06 16.18
C GLU A 146 -61.63 34.12 16.67
N ALA A 147 -61.15 35.33 16.99
CA ALA A 147 -62.00 36.47 17.34
C ALA A 147 -62.94 36.88 16.21
N SER A 148 -62.45 36.96 14.96
CA SER A 148 -63.28 37.28 13.79
C SER A 148 -64.30 36.19 13.47
N MET A 149 -63.97 34.91 13.70
CA MET A 149 -64.92 33.81 13.60
C MET A 149 -66.00 33.88 14.68
N GLN A 150 -65.65 34.29 15.91
CA GLN A 150 -66.60 34.48 17.01
C GLN A 150 -67.54 35.67 16.76
N GLU A 151 -67.00 36.81 16.31
CA GLU A 151 -67.78 37.98 15.86
C GLU A 151 -68.77 37.58 14.75
N LYS A 152 -68.29 36.84 13.74
CA LYS A 152 -69.13 36.31 12.66
C LYS A 152 -70.25 35.39 13.17
N THR A 153 -70.04 34.58 14.20
CA THR A 153 -71.12 33.78 14.79
C THR A 153 -72.15 34.65 15.50
N SER A 154 -71.74 35.65 16.28
CA SER A 154 -72.68 36.55 16.96
C SER A 154 -73.48 37.42 15.97
N LEU A 155 -72.86 37.91 14.89
CA LEU A 155 -73.56 38.62 13.81
C LEU A 155 -74.55 37.72 13.04
N LEU A 156 -74.30 36.41 12.98
CA LEU A 156 -75.22 35.44 12.38
C LEU A 156 -76.42 35.19 13.32
N GLU A 157 -76.18 35.03 14.62
CA GLU A 157 -77.22 34.92 15.65
C GLU A 157 -78.10 36.18 15.72
N GLU A 158 -77.50 37.37 15.63
CA GLU A 158 -78.21 38.66 15.56
C GLU A 158 -79.06 38.75 14.28
N LYS A 159 -78.50 38.40 13.12
CA LYS A 159 -79.24 38.35 11.85
C LYS A 159 -80.43 37.37 11.93
N GLU A 160 -80.26 36.20 12.55
CA GLU A 160 -81.36 35.25 12.77
C GLU A 160 -82.37 35.77 13.79
N GLY A 161 -81.96 36.63 14.74
CA GLY A 161 -82.85 37.42 15.60
C GLY A 161 -83.71 38.39 14.79
N LEU A 162 -83.08 39.30 14.06
CA LEU A 162 -83.74 40.31 13.23
C LEU A 162 -84.65 39.67 12.18
N GLN A 163 -84.26 38.55 11.55
CA GLN A 163 -85.12 37.84 10.61
C GLN A 163 -86.38 37.28 11.29
N ARG A 164 -86.30 36.82 12.54
CA ARG A 164 -87.49 36.39 13.30
C ARG A 164 -88.41 37.57 13.65
N GLU A 165 -87.85 38.75 13.94
CA GLU A 165 -88.64 39.97 14.19
C GLU A 165 -89.28 40.53 12.92
N VAL A 166 -88.57 40.52 11.79
CA VAL A 166 -89.13 40.83 10.46
C VAL A 166 -90.28 39.88 10.14
N ASN A 167 -90.07 38.57 10.22
CA ASN A 167 -91.13 37.59 9.97
C ASN A 167 -92.33 37.79 10.92
N LYS A 168 -92.11 38.19 12.18
CA LYS A 168 -93.19 38.48 13.14
C LYS A 168 -93.98 39.72 12.71
N THR A 169 -93.31 40.82 12.41
CA THR A 169 -93.95 42.08 12.00
C THR A 169 -94.64 41.98 10.63
N GLU A 170 -94.11 41.19 9.69
CA GLU A 170 -94.79 40.87 8.42
C GLU A 170 -96.12 40.14 8.65
N ASN A 171 -96.18 39.19 9.60
CA ASN A 171 -97.42 38.51 9.98
C ASN A 171 -98.41 39.47 10.67
N GLU A 172 -97.94 40.35 11.56
CA GLU A 172 -98.76 41.36 12.24
C GLU A 172 -99.37 42.35 11.21
N ILE A 173 -98.57 42.83 10.26
CA ILE A 173 -99.02 43.69 9.14
C ILE A 173 -100.00 42.95 8.22
N ALA A 174 -99.80 41.66 7.96
CA ALA A 174 -100.72 40.85 7.16
C ALA A 174 -102.07 40.65 7.86
N GLU A 175 -102.09 40.49 9.18
CA GLU A 175 -103.31 40.41 9.99
C GLU A 175 -104.04 41.76 10.06
N GLU A 176 -103.34 42.87 10.32
CA GLU A 176 -103.92 44.22 10.25
C GLU A 176 -104.52 44.50 8.88
N LYS A 177 -103.81 44.20 7.79
CA LYS A 177 -104.30 44.35 6.41
C LYS A 177 -105.57 43.53 6.18
N CYS A 178 -105.59 42.26 6.61
CA CYS A 178 -106.76 41.39 6.53
C CYS A 178 -107.96 41.96 7.31
N ASN A 179 -107.73 42.64 8.43
CA ASN A 179 -108.77 43.29 9.22
C ASN A 179 -109.28 44.61 8.57
N LEU A 180 -108.38 45.41 8.00
CA LEU A 180 -108.73 46.61 7.22
C LEU A 180 -109.53 46.27 5.95
N GLU A 181 -109.19 45.17 5.25
CA GLU A 181 -109.94 44.70 4.09
C GLU A 181 -111.38 44.26 4.45
N LYS A 182 -111.60 43.67 5.64
CA LYS A 182 -112.95 43.35 6.15
C LYS A 182 -113.78 44.61 6.42
N GLU A 183 -113.21 45.60 7.10
CA GLU A 183 -113.91 46.86 7.40
C GLU A 183 -114.16 47.72 6.14
N LEU A 184 -113.25 47.66 5.15
CA LEU A 184 -113.47 48.25 3.82
C LEU A 184 -114.65 47.57 3.10
N ALA A 185 -114.71 46.23 3.12
CA ALA A 185 -115.79 45.48 2.50
C ALA A 185 -117.15 45.77 3.15
N LYS A 186 -117.19 45.82 4.49
CA LYS A 186 -118.35 46.20 5.30
C LYS A 186 -118.83 47.62 4.99
N SER A 187 -117.94 48.61 5.04
CA SER A 187 -118.23 50.00 4.66
C SER A 187 -118.80 50.11 3.24
N LYS A 188 -118.31 49.27 2.31
CA LYS A 188 -118.81 49.20 0.93
C LYS A 188 -120.21 48.57 0.83
N VAL A 189 -120.58 47.64 1.71
CA VAL A 189 -121.97 47.14 1.83
C VAL A 189 -122.88 48.24 2.37
N ASP A 190 -122.46 48.96 3.41
CA ASP A 190 -123.25 50.04 4.02
C ASP A 190 -123.50 51.20 3.04
N ILE A 191 -122.48 51.62 2.28
CA ILE A 191 -122.64 52.59 1.18
C ILE A 191 -123.65 52.09 0.15
N ASN A 192 -123.57 50.82 -0.28
CA ASN A 192 -124.52 50.24 -1.22
C ASN A 192 -125.95 50.12 -0.65
N ALA A 193 -126.13 50.06 0.67
CA ALA A 193 -127.45 50.12 1.31
C ALA A 193 -127.99 51.56 1.32
N LEU A 194 -127.15 52.53 1.69
CA LEU A 194 -127.49 53.96 1.66
C LEU A 194 -127.84 54.44 0.24
N THR A 195 -127.12 54.01 -0.80
CA THR A 195 -127.44 54.34 -2.19
C THR A 195 -128.83 53.84 -2.60
N ARG A 196 -129.21 52.61 -2.23
CA ARG A 196 -130.56 52.08 -2.52
C ARG A 196 -131.65 52.84 -1.76
N ASN A 197 -131.40 53.21 -0.50
CA ASN A 197 -132.32 54.04 0.28
C ASN A 197 -132.52 55.41 -0.37
N LEU A 198 -131.45 56.00 -0.91
CA LEU A 198 -131.51 57.28 -1.61
C LEU A 198 -132.31 57.18 -2.92
N GLN A 199 -132.07 56.16 -3.75
CA GLN A 199 -132.90 55.88 -4.94
C GLN A 199 -134.38 55.68 -4.59
N THR A 200 -134.68 54.97 -3.49
CA THR A 200 -136.06 54.75 -3.01
C THR A 200 -136.74 56.06 -2.57
N LEU A 201 -135.97 57.06 -2.15
CA LEU A 201 -136.47 58.41 -1.83
C LEU A 201 -136.65 59.27 -3.09
N GLU A 202 -135.75 59.17 -4.06
CA GLU A 202 -135.88 59.82 -5.37
C GLU A 202 -137.14 59.34 -6.11
N GLU A 203 -137.41 58.03 -6.11
CA GLU A 203 -138.62 57.45 -6.72
C GLU A 203 -139.90 57.89 -6.00
N LYS A 204 -139.88 58.07 -4.68
CA LYS A 204 -141.01 58.64 -3.92
C LYS A 204 -141.23 60.13 -4.21
N ASN A 205 -140.15 60.91 -4.30
CA ASN A 205 -140.24 62.32 -4.71
C ASN A 205 -140.82 62.46 -6.12
N LYS A 206 -140.46 61.54 -7.04
CA LYS A 206 -141.06 61.49 -8.37
C LYS A 206 -142.56 61.17 -8.32
N GLN A 207 -142.98 60.17 -7.55
CA GLN A 207 -144.40 59.84 -7.37
C GLN A 207 -145.22 61.00 -6.77
N LEU A 208 -144.63 61.79 -5.86
CA LEU A 208 -145.26 63.01 -5.32
C LEU A 208 -145.37 64.12 -6.37
N ALA A 209 -144.36 64.29 -7.23
CA ALA A 209 -144.42 65.24 -8.36
C ALA A 209 -145.49 64.82 -9.39
N ASP A 210 -145.60 63.53 -9.71
CA ASP A 210 -146.62 62.99 -10.61
C ASP A 210 -148.05 63.16 -10.02
N GLN A 211 -148.20 63.12 -8.69
CA GLN A 211 -149.46 63.44 -7.99
C GLN A 211 -149.81 64.94 -8.05
N ILE A 212 -148.83 65.83 -7.91
CA ILE A 212 -149.06 67.29 -8.06
C ILE A 212 -149.52 67.61 -9.49
N ALA A 213 -148.83 67.05 -10.50
CA ALA A 213 -149.21 67.22 -11.90
C ALA A 213 -150.62 66.66 -12.22
N SER A 214 -151.06 65.63 -11.49
CA SER A 214 -152.41 65.07 -11.61
C SER A 214 -153.49 65.99 -11.02
N LEU A 215 -153.19 66.70 -9.93
CA LEU A 215 -154.10 67.66 -9.28
C LEU A 215 -154.20 68.99 -10.05
N GLU A 216 -153.10 69.46 -10.63
CA GLU A 216 -153.09 70.66 -11.49
C GLU A 216 -153.90 70.45 -12.79
N LEU A 217 -153.99 69.20 -13.27
CA LEU A 217 -154.85 68.82 -14.39
C LEU A 217 -156.35 68.87 -14.04
N GLU A 218 -156.72 68.69 -12.77
CA GLU A 218 -158.12 68.65 -12.31
C GLU A 218 -158.73 70.06 -12.10
N GLN A 219 -157.89 71.11 -12.04
CA GLN A 219 -158.34 72.46 -11.67
C GLN A 219 -158.28 73.51 -12.81
N ALA A 220 -157.88 73.12 -14.03
CA ALA A 220 -157.59 74.06 -15.13
C ALA A 220 -158.34 73.82 -16.46
N THR A 221 -159.48 73.09 -16.49
CA THR A 221 -160.38 73.12 -17.67
C THR A 221 -161.86 72.79 -17.40
N SER A 222 -162.45 73.33 -16.33
CA SER A 222 -163.91 73.54 -16.30
C SER A 222 -164.28 74.75 -17.17
N ASP A 223 -163.99 74.67 -18.48
CA ASP A 223 -164.23 75.77 -19.41
C ASP A 223 -165.73 75.99 -19.66
N TYR A 224 -166.08 77.22 -20.05
CA TYR A 224 -167.42 77.76 -19.90
C TYR A 224 -168.50 76.98 -20.64
N HIS A 225 -169.45 76.46 -19.85
CA HIS A 225 -170.85 76.53 -20.29
C HIS A 225 -171.15 78.01 -20.61
N TRP A 226 -171.52 78.27 -21.88
CA TRP A 226 -171.95 79.57 -22.46
C TRP A 226 -170.83 80.43 -23.10
N GLY A 227 -170.64 80.48 -24.43
CA GLY A 227 -171.24 79.68 -25.50
C GLY A 227 -171.09 80.31 -26.89
N TYR A 228 -170.87 79.49 -27.94
CA TYR A 228 -170.75 79.98 -29.34
C TYR A 228 -172.07 79.95 -30.14
N LYS A 229 -173.15 79.47 -29.51
CA LYS A 229 -174.51 79.37 -30.06
C LYS A 229 -175.50 79.33 -28.89
N LYS A 230 -176.02 80.44 -28.38
CA LYS A 230 -176.06 81.85 -28.85
C LYS A 230 -174.68 82.53 -29.01
N SER A 231 -174.15 82.99 -30.15
CA SER A 231 -174.70 83.36 -31.48
C SER A 231 -175.95 82.64 -32.00
N LEU A 232 -177.14 83.25 -32.09
CA LEU A 232 -177.63 84.60 -31.75
C LEU A 232 -177.38 85.00 -30.27
N VAL A 233 -176.32 85.71 -29.90
CA VAL A 233 -175.84 86.94 -30.55
C VAL A 233 -174.37 86.87 -30.99
N GLN A 234 -174.08 87.42 -32.16
CA GLN A 234 -172.74 87.72 -32.65
C GLN A 234 -172.58 89.24 -32.65
N GLN A 235 -172.07 89.79 -31.54
CA GLN A 235 -171.88 91.22 -31.37
C GLN A 235 -170.73 91.47 -30.40
N GLN A 236 -169.72 92.19 -30.90
CA GLN A 236 -168.62 92.82 -30.15
C GLN A 236 -167.69 91.86 -29.36
N VAL A 237 -166.38 92.07 -29.28
CA VAL A 237 -165.37 92.82 -30.06
C VAL A 237 -164.04 92.42 -29.36
N GLU A 238 -162.97 91.97 -29.99
CA GLU A 238 -162.18 92.65 -31.04
C GLU A 238 -161.72 94.06 -30.62
N ASN A 239 -161.33 94.21 -29.35
CA ASN A 239 -160.69 95.40 -28.78
C ASN A 239 -159.50 95.00 -27.91
N VAL A 240 -158.49 95.88 -27.81
CA VAL A 240 -157.73 96.16 -26.57
C VAL A 240 -157.21 94.90 -25.84
N LEU A 241 -156.01 94.35 -26.10
CA LEU A 241 -154.72 95.05 -26.21
C LEU A 241 -153.68 94.30 -27.07
N GLY A 242 -153.84 94.33 -28.39
CA GLY A 242 -152.72 94.13 -29.33
C GLY A 242 -152.23 95.47 -29.88
N LYS A 243 -150.90 95.67 -29.95
CA LYS A 243 -150.19 96.81 -30.62
C LYS A 243 -150.12 98.15 -29.85
N ILE A 244 -149.40 98.21 -28.72
CA ILE A 244 -148.76 99.47 -28.26
C ILE A 244 -147.28 99.24 -27.89
N THR A 245 -146.46 98.93 -28.89
CA THR A 245 -145.08 99.43 -28.97
C THR A 245 -144.59 99.49 -30.43
N GLU A 246 -143.93 100.60 -30.76
CA GLU A 246 -143.05 100.83 -31.91
C GLU A 246 -143.54 100.52 -33.35
N SER A 247 -144.16 101.52 -33.97
CA SER A 247 -143.75 101.98 -35.31
C SER A 247 -144.18 103.45 -35.48
N LYS A 248 -143.28 104.45 -35.44
CA LYS A 248 -142.28 104.79 -36.47
C LYS A 248 -142.93 105.15 -37.81
N ASN A 249 -143.53 106.34 -37.92
CA ASN A 249 -143.25 107.21 -39.07
C ASN A 249 -143.58 108.71 -38.88
N LYS A 250 -142.88 109.51 -39.68
CA LYS A 250 -142.73 110.97 -39.62
C LYS A 250 -143.83 111.74 -40.38
N LEU A 251 -143.99 113.02 -39.98
CA LEU A 251 -144.33 114.20 -40.81
C LEU A 251 -145.66 114.23 -41.59
N ALA A 252 -146.52 115.20 -41.24
CA ALA A 252 -146.87 116.34 -42.12
C ALA A 252 -147.75 117.37 -41.38
N CYS A 253 -147.38 118.66 -41.43
CA CYS A 253 -148.25 119.76 -41.04
C CYS A 253 -148.64 120.59 -42.26
N GLU A 254 -149.90 121.06 -42.27
CA GLU A 254 -150.55 121.98 -43.22
C GLU A 254 -150.66 121.58 -44.72
N LYS A 255 -151.91 121.70 -45.22
CA LYS A 255 -152.38 122.73 -46.21
C LYS A 255 -153.13 122.16 -47.43
N GLY A 256 -154.45 122.33 -47.44
CA GLY A 256 -155.36 122.05 -48.56
C GLY A 256 -156.70 121.48 -48.07
N ARG A 257 -157.54 122.21 -47.33
CA ARG A 257 -158.06 123.58 -47.52
C ARG A 257 -158.93 123.73 -48.79
N LEU A 258 -160.26 123.57 -48.60
CA LEU A 258 -161.36 124.02 -49.49
C LEU A 258 -161.45 123.22 -50.83
N GLN A 259 -162.59 122.69 -51.27
CA GLN A 259 -163.98 123.20 -51.31
C GLN A 259 -164.94 121.98 -51.26
N ILE A 260 -166.11 121.95 -50.59
CA ILE A 260 -167.21 122.94 -50.39
C ILE A 260 -167.79 123.43 -51.72
N LYS A 261 -169.03 123.02 -52.03
CA LYS A 261 -169.71 123.14 -53.34
C LYS A 261 -168.97 122.25 -54.35
N VAL A 262 -169.50 121.08 -54.67
CA VAL A 262 -170.83 120.90 -55.26
C VAL A 262 -171.65 119.91 -54.40
N LYS A 263 -172.88 120.26 -53.96
CA LYS A 263 -174.17 119.95 -54.64
C LYS A 263 -174.35 118.42 -54.82
N GLN A 264 -175.46 117.77 -54.47
CA GLN A 264 -176.75 118.17 -53.86
C GLN A 264 -177.09 117.12 -52.76
N LEU A 265 -178.02 117.28 -51.82
CA LEU A 265 -179.35 117.94 -51.79
C LEU A 265 -179.55 118.62 -50.40
N LYS A 266 -180.28 119.72 -50.17
CA LYS A 266 -181.16 120.55 -51.03
C LYS A 266 -182.21 119.72 -51.78
N GLU A 267 -183.41 119.45 -51.28
CA GLU A 267 -184.21 120.06 -50.19
C GLU A 267 -184.30 119.16 -48.93
N GLN A 268 -184.71 119.60 -47.73
CA GLN A 268 -185.85 120.44 -47.28
C GLN A 268 -185.49 121.31 -46.06
N LEU A 269 -186.26 122.34 -45.67
CA LEU A 269 -187.25 123.21 -46.34
C LEU A 269 -187.44 124.42 -45.40
N HIS A 270 -187.67 125.63 -45.92
CA HIS A 270 -188.07 126.74 -45.07
C HIS A 270 -189.58 126.68 -44.80
N SER A 271 -189.96 126.09 -43.67
CA SER A 271 -191.20 126.47 -43.01
C SER A 271 -191.01 127.86 -42.40
N PHE A 272 -191.86 128.82 -42.78
CA PHE A 272 -192.14 130.06 -42.05
C PHE A 272 -190.92 131.00 -41.81
N THR A 273 -190.51 131.82 -42.80
CA THR A 273 -191.04 133.16 -43.21
C THR A 273 -190.54 134.38 -42.41
N GLU A 274 -190.59 135.54 -43.09
CA GLU A 274 -190.40 136.93 -42.62
C GLU A 274 -188.95 137.34 -42.25
N THR A 275 -188.21 138.22 -42.96
CA THR A 275 -188.40 139.52 -43.69
C THR A 275 -188.13 140.76 -42.84
N SER A 276 -187.41 141.73 -43.41
CA SER A 276 -187.37 143.10 -42.87
C SER A 276 -188.68 143.83 -43.11
N SER A 277 -189.00 144.80 -42.27
CA SER A 277 -189.90 145.88 -42.64
C SER A 277 -189.13 146.96 -43.43
N GLN A 278 -189.88 147.79 -44.17
CA GLN A 278 -189.39 148.94 -44.97
C GLN A 278 -188.56 148.57 -46.22
N ASN A 279 -188.88 149.06 -47.42
CA ASN A 279 -190.10 149.73 -47.87
C ASN A 279 -190.26 149.57 -49.41
N ASP A 280 -191.38 150.04 -49.97
CA ASP A 280 -191.60 150.08 -51.42
C ASP A 280 -190.46 150.78 -52.19
N HIS A 281 -190.03 150.17 -53.31
CA HIS A 281 -190.18 150.75 -54.65
C HIS A 281 -189.51 149.88 -55.74
N LEU A 282 -190.34 149.13 -56.49
CA LEU A 282 -190.14 149.01 -57.94
C LEU A 282 -190.84 150.19 -58.62
N HIS A 283 -190.31 150.63 -59.76
CA HIS A 283 -190.64 151.92 -60.39
C HIS A 283 -192.07 151.98 -60.99
N LYS A 284 -193.06 152.25 -60.12
CA LYS A 284 -194.25 153.08 -60.36
C LYS A 284 -194.57 153.75 -59.01
N LEU A 285 -193.99 154.91 -58.70
CA LEU A 285 -194.26 156.14 -59.43
C LEU A 285 -193.02 157.03 -59.62
N ASN A 286 -192.67 157.34 -60.86
CA ASN A 286 -191.92 158.54 -61.21
C ASN A 286 -192.87 159.74 -61.21
N LYS A 287 -192.80 160.60 -60.19
CA LYS A 287 -193.33 161.98 -60.17
C LYS A 287 -192.90 162.70 -58.88
N ALA A 288 -192.63 164.02 -58.99
CA ALA A 288 -192.18 164.92 -57.91
C ALA A 288 -190.89 164.45 -57.19
N LEU A 289 -189.67 164.91 -57.52
CA LEU A 289 -189.29 166.14 -58.23
C LEU A 289 -189.73 167.45 -57.53
N GLU A 290 -189.12 168.57 -57.93
CA GLU A 290 -189.68 169.92 -57.81
C GLU A 290 -189.92 170.56 -56.43
N GLY A 291 -189.16 170.18 -55.39
CA GLY A 291 -188.72 171.23 -54.47
C GLY A 291 -187.71 170.88 -53.38
N LYS A 292 -186.83 171.81 -52.98
CA LYS A 292 -186.52 173.15 -53.54
C LYS A 292 -185.14 173.54 -52.95
N TYR A 293 -184.01 173.42 -53.66
CA TYR A 293 -183.56 174.28 -54.76
C TYR A 293 -183.89 175.80 -54.64
N ALA A 294 -184.22 176.31 -53.44
CA ALA A 294 -184.61 177.71 -53.25
C ALA A 294 -183.58 178.56 -52.49
N GLN A 295 -182.73 177.98 -51.61
CA GLN A 295 -181.81 178.78 -50.78
C GLN A 295 -180.36 178.26 -50.67
N VAL A 296 -179.94 177.46 -51.65
CA VAL A 296 -178.51 177.15 -51.92
C VAL A 296 -177.64 178.41 -52.07
N LYS A 297 -178.26 179.57 -52.39
CA LYS A 297 -177.59 180.86 -52.59
C LYS A 297 -176.85 181.38 -51.34
N SER A 298 -177.31 181.09 -50.12
CA SER A 298 -176.71 181.63 -48.89
C SER A 298 -175.45 180.90 -48.40
N ILE A 299 -175.13 179.71 -48.95
CA ILE A 299 -174.04 178.87 -48.47
C ILE A 299 -172.71 179.20 -49.17
N ARG A 300 -172.78 179.68 -50.42
CA ARG A 300 -171.61 179.84 -51.29
C ARG A 300 -170.55 180.78 -50.73
N GLU A 301 -170.95 181.92 -50.15
CA GLU A 301 -170.06 182.96 -49.64
C GLU A 301 -169.32 182.54 -48.36
N LYS A 302 -169.77 181.47 -47.66
CA LYS A 302 -169.13 180.98 -46.44
C LYS A 302 -168.03 179.94 -46.70
N ASN A 303 -168.18 179.12 -47.74
CA ASN A 303 -167.27 178.00 -48.02
C ASN A 303 -165.88 178.43 -48.54
N GLU A 304 -165.78 179.61 -49.15
CA GLU A 304 -164.53 180.08 -49.78
C GLU A 304 -163.43 180.42 -48.75
N GLY A 305 -163.83 180.88 -47.55
CA GLY A 305 -162.90 181.16 -46.45
C GLY A 305 -162.32 179.92 -45.77
N GLU A 306 -163.06 178.81 -45.71
CA GLU A 306 -162.58 177.58 -45.08
C GLU A 306 -161.54 176.84 -45.95
N LEU A 307 -161.68 176.91 -47.28
CA LEU A 307 -160.79 176.23 -48.23
C LEU A 307 -159.33 176.66 -48.08
N SER A 308 -159.08 177.96 -47.94
CA SER A 308 -157.74 178.54 -47.73
C SER A 308 -157.05 178.03 -46.45
N ARG A 309 -157.82 177.64 -45.43
CA ARG A 309 -157.29 177.15 -44.15
C ARG A 309 -156.94 175.66 -44.17
N VAL A 310 -157.46 174.89 -45.12
CA VAL A 310 -157.13 173.46 -45.32
C VAL A 310 -155.86 173.29 -46.15
N VAL A 311 -155.65 174.15 -47.16
CA VAL A 311 -154.48 174.09 -48.06
C VAL A 311 -153.17 174.29 -47.30
N THR A 312 -153.12 175.22 -46.34
CA THR A 312 -151.92 175.50 -45.54
C THR A 312 -151.55 174.33 -44.60
N GLY A 313 -152.55 173.71 -43.96
CA GLY A 313 -152.32 172.53 -43.09
C GLY A 313 -151.83 171.29 -43.83
N ARG A 314 -152.16 171.14 -45.12
CA ARG A 314 -151.64 170.05 -45.97
C ARG A 314 -150.16 170.25 -46.35
N ALA A 315 -149.70 171.49 -46.46
CA ALA A 315 -148.34 171.81 -46.91
C ALA A 315 -147.27 171.47 -45.85
N THR A 316 -147.58 171.60 -44.56
CA THR A 316 -146.65 171.30 -43.46
C THR A 316 -146.43 169.79 -43.31
N ALA A 317 -147.50 168.99 -43.28
CA ALA A 317 -147.44 167.53 -43.12
C ALA A 317 -146.60 166.83 -44.20
N LEU A 318 -146.64 167.32 -45.45
CA LEU A 318 -145.82 166.77 -46.55
C LEU A 318 -144.31 166.91 -46.28
N LYS A 319 -143.91 168.00 -45.61
CA LYS A 319 -142.50 168.36 -45.36
C LYS A 319 -141.88 167.50 -44.26
N GLU A 320 -142.66 167.11 -43.25
CA GLU A 320 -142.23 166.15 -42.21
C GLU A 320 -142.09 164.73 -42.77
N SER A 321 -143.02 164.31 -43.64
CA SER A 321 -142.96 163.00 -44.29
C SER A 321 -141.70 162.81 -45.14
N GLN A 322 -141.23 163.86 -45.81
CA GLN A 322 -139.96 163.81 -46.57
C GLN A 322 -138.73 163.67 -45.65
N LYS A 323 -138.75 164.29 -44.46
CA LYS A 323 -137.65 164.18 -43.49
C LYS A 323 -137.51 162.74 -42.97
N LEU A 324 -138.61 162.15 -42.51
CA LEU A 324 -138.63 160.80 -41.93
C LEU A 324 -138.12 159.71 -42.89
N LYS A 325 -138.26 159.91 -44.22
CA LYS A 325 -137.71 158.99 -45.23
C LYS A 325 -136.18 158.98 -45.23
N GLY A 326 -135.54 160.14 -45.12
CA GLY A 326 -134.07 160.24 -45.08
C GLY A 326 -133.47 159.68 -43.78
N ASP A 327 -134.16 159.87 -42.65
CA ASP A 327 -133.76 159.29 -41.36
C ASP A 327 -133.81 157.74 -41.38
N LEU A 328 -134.74 157.15 -42.16
CA LEU A 328 -134.87 155.70 -42.37
C LEU A 328 -133.74 155.11 -43.23
N GLU A 329 -133.45 155.73 -44.39
CA GLU A 329 -132.39 155.30 -45.31
C GLU A 329 -131.02 155.31 -44.62
N ALA A 330 -130.74 156.31 -43.78
CA ALA A 330 -129.52 156.41 -42.99
C ALA A 330 -129.39 155.37 -41.86
N LEU A 331 -130.47 154.67 -41.49
CA LEU A 331 -130.47 153.61 -40.47
C LEU A 331 -130.22 152.23 -41.10
N GLU A 332 -130.89 151.93 -42.22
CA GLU A 332 -130.67 150.70 -43.00
C GLU A 332 -129.20 150.56 -43.42
N ASP A 333 -128.60 151.65 -43.88
CA ASP A 333 -127.19 151.72 -44.30
C ASP A 333 -126.19 151.49 -43.15
N ARG A 334 -126.59 151.68 -41.89
CA ARG A 334 -125.77 151.33 -40.70
C ARG A 334 -125.87 149.85 -40.35
N GLU A 335 -127.06 149.26 -40.38
CA GLU A 335 -127.22 147.84 -40.05
C GLU A 335 -126.59 146.94 -41.11
N ASN A 336 -126.69 147.29 -42.40
CA ASN A 336 -125.97 146.60 -43.49
C ASN A 336 -124.45 146.56 -43.25
N LYS A 337 -123.85 147.65 -42.74
CA LYS A 337 -122.41 147.70 -42.40
C LYS A 337 -122.05 146.83 -41.19
N LYS A 338 -122.95 146.69 -40.21
CA LYS A 338 -122.75 145.72 -39.10
C LYS A 338 -122.85 144.28 -39.58
N VAL A 339 -123.87 143.95 -40.37
CA VAL A 339 -124.07 142.59 -40.92
C VAL A 339 -122.86 142.15 -41.73
N GLY A 340 -122.33 143.01 -42.60
CA GLY A 340 -121.10 142.73 -43.36
C GLY A 340 -119.85 142.49 -42.48
N ASN A 341 -119.75 143.15 -41.31
CA ASN A 341 -118.67 142.90 -40.36
C ASN A 341 -118.83 141.56 -39.62
N PHE A 342 -120.04 141.23 -39.15
CA PHE A 342 -120.30 139.92 -38.52
C PHE A 342 -120.13 138.76 -39.49
N GLN A 343 -120.52 138.92 -40.76
CA GLN A 343 -120.27 137.92 -41.80
C GLN A 343 -118.77 137.68 -42.03
N ARG A 344 -117.93 138.73 -41.96
CA ARG A 344 -116.48 138.60 -42.08
C ARG A 344 -115.86 137.87 -40.89
N GLN A 345 -116.21 138.27 -39.66
CA GLN A 345 -115.75 137.60 -38.44
C GLN A 345 -116.18 136.12 -38.38
N LEU A 346 -117.38 135.79 -38.89
CA LEU A 346 -117.85 134.41 -38.99
C LEU A 346 -117.11 133.60 -40.07
N ALA A 347 -116.56 134.24 -41.10
CA ALA A 347 -115.70 133.58 -42.09
C ALA A 347 -114.30 133.32 -41.51
N GLU A 348 -113.69 134.32 -40.88
CA GLU A 348 -112.40 134.23 -40.18
C GLU A 348 -112.41 133.10 -39.13
N ALA A 349 -113.43 133.07 -38.26
CA ALA A 349 -113.59 132.02 -37.24
C ALA A 349 -113.87 130.61 -37.82
N LYS A 350 -114.37 130.50 -39.06
CA LYS A 350 -114.50 129.20 -39.75
C LYS A 350 -113.17 128.75 -40.33
N GLU A 351 -112.38 129.67 -40.88
CA GLU A 351 -111.04 129.37 -41.41
C GLU A 351 -110.12 128.87 -40.29
N ASP A 352 -110.14 129.52 -39.12
CA ASP A 352 -109.33 129.10 -37.96
C ASP A 352 -109.79 127.76 -37.37
N ASN A 353 -111.10 127.47 -37.35
CA ASN A 353 -111.58 126.13 -37.01
C ASN A 353 -111.07 125.06 -37.99
N CYS A 354 -111.01 125.35 -39.29
CA CYS A 354 -110.41 124.44 -40.28
C CYS A 354 -108.90 124.21 -40.01
N LYS A 355 -108.14 125.26 -39.65
CA LYS A 355 -106.72 125.13 -39.26
C LYS A 355 -106.57 124.25 -38.02
N VAL A 356 -107.42 124.43 -37.00
CA VAL A 356 -107.43 123.61 -35.78
C VAL A 356 -107.76 122.14 -36.09
N ILE A 357 -108.73 121.85 -36.96
CA ILE A 357 -109.06 120.49 -37.40
C ILE A 357 -107.84 119.84 -38.07
N VAL A 358 -107.21 120.51 -39.03
CA VAL A 358 -106.01 120.00 -39.72
C VAL A 358 -104.84 119.81 -38.74
N MET A 359 -104.67 120.67 -37.74
CA MET A 359 -103.68 120.47 -36.67
C MET A 359 -103.99 119.24 -35.82
N LEU A 360 -105.25 119.02 -35.43
CA LEU A 360 -105.67 117.84 -34.66
C LEU A 360 -105.50 116.54 -35.46
N GLU A 361 -105.85 116.53 -36.74
CA GLU A 361 -105.61 115.37 -37.64
C GLU A 361 -104.12 115.04 -37.74
N ASN A 362 -103.26 116.05 -37.91
CA ASN A 362 -101.80 115.86 -37.91
C ASN A 362 -101.27 115.36 -36.55
N VAL A 363 -101.80 115.85 -35.43
CA VAL A 363 -101.45 115.37 -34.08
C VAL A 363 -101.89 113.92 -33.86
N LEU A 364 -103.09 113.54 -34.31
CA LEU A 364 -103.59 112.17 -34.22
C LEU A 364 -102.81 111.20 -35.13
N ALA A 365 -102.48 111.61 -36.36
CA ALA A 365 -101.62 110.84 -37.25
C ALA A 365 -100.20 110.68 -36.67
N SER A 366 -99.66 111.73 -36.05
CA SER A 366 -98.39 111.68 -35.32
C SER A 366 -98.46 110.73 -34.12
N HIS A 367 -99.51 110.81 -33.29
CA HIS A 367 -99.73 109.91 -32.16
C HIS A 367 -99.83 108.45 -32.62
N SER A 368 -100.63 108.15 -33.64
CA SER A 368 -100.75 106.80 -34.21
C SER A 368 -99.39 106.27 -34.71
N LYS A 369 -98.60 107.13 -35.38
CA LYS A 369 -97.25 106.78 -35.83
C LYS A 369 -96.27 106.55 -34.66
N VAL A 370 -96.32 107.36 -33.61
CA VAL A 370 -95.51 107.20 -32.39
C VAL A 370 -95.90 105.94 -31.63
N GLN A 371 -97.21 105.66 -31.49
CA GLN A 371 -97.71 104.43 -30.89
C GLN A 371 -97.25 103.19 -31.67
N GLY A 372 -97.38 103.18 -33.00
CA GLY A 372 -96.89 102.10 -33.85
C GLY A 372 -95.35 101.96 -33.92
N VAL A 373 -94.60 102.93 -33.39
CA VAL A 373 -93.15 102.81 -33.12
C VAL A 373 -92.92 102.26 -31.71
N LEU A 374 -93.66 102.74 -30.70
CA LEU A 374 -93.58 102.26 -29.33
C LEU A 374 -93.93 100.77 -29.21
N GLU A 375 -94.99 100.31 -29.88
CA GLU A 375 -95.40 98.90 -29.94
C GLU A 375 -94.30 98.02 -30.57
N LYS A 376 -93.59 98.52 -31.60
CA LYS A 376 -92.45 97.82 -32.20
C LYS A 376 -91.27 97.75 -31.25
N VAL A 377 -90.92 98.85 -30.58
CA VAL A 377 -89.85 98.89 -29.57
C VAL A 377 -90.16 97.98 -28.39
N GLN A 378 -91.41 97.91 -27.93
CA GLN A 378 -91.85 96.97 -26.89
C GLN A 378 -91.72 95.51 -27.34
N LEU A 379 -92.08 95.20 -28.58
CA LEU A 379 -91.96 93.85 -29.14
C LEU A 379 -90.49 93.44 -29.36
N GLU A 380 -89.64 94.37 -29.81
CA GLU A 380 -88.20 94.17 -29.92
C GLU A 380 -87.54 93.99 -28.56
N LEU A 381 -87.89 94.80 -27.55
CA LEU A 381 -87.42 94.62 -26.17
C LEU A 381 -87.84 93.25 -25.61
N GLY A 382 -89.09 92.84 -25.76
CA GLY A 382 -89.55 91.52 -25.34
C GLY A 382 -88.82 90.35 -26.04
N ARG A 383 -88.43 90.53 -27.32
CA ARG A 383 -87.53 89.59 -28.02
C ARG A 383 -86.12 89.58 -27.43
N ARG A 384 -85.55 90.76 -27.12
CA ARG A 384 -84.23 90.88 -26.49
C ARG A 384 -84.19 90.29 -25.09
N ASP A 385 -85.23 90.50 -24.28
CA ASP A 385 -85.33 89.91 -22.94
C ASP A 385 -85.44 88.37 -23.01
N SER A 386 -86.13 87.85 -24.03
CA SER A 386 -86.17 86.41 -24.32
C SER A 386 -84.81 85.86 -24.75
N GLU A 387 -84.14 86.52 -25.71
CA GLU A 387 -82.78 86.21 -26.16
C GLU A 387 -81.77 86.22 -24.98
N ILE A 388 -81.86 87.22 -24.10
CA ILE A 388 -81.05 87.35 -22.89
C ILE A 388 -81.37 86.24 -21.87
N ALA A 389 -82.63 85.81 -21.76
CA ALA A 389 -83.02 84.70 -20.88
C ALA A 389 -82.46 83.36 -21.38
N ASP A 390 -82.56 83.08 -22.68
CA ASP A 390 -81.99 81.87 -23.27
C ASP A 390 -80.45 81.88 -23.21
N LEU A 391 -79.79 83.00 -23.48
CA LEU A 391 -78.33 83.13 -23.32
C LEU A 391 -77.89 82.97 -21.85
N LYS A 392 -78.67 83.44 -20.87
CA LYS A 392 -78.41 83.18 -19.44
C LYS A 392 -78.54 81.69 -19.10
N LYS A 393 -79.54 81.02 -19.65
CA LYS A 393 -79.78 79.57 -19.48
C LYS A 393 -78.68 78.74 -20.13
N GLU A 394 -78.27 79.10 -21.34
CA GLU A 394 -77.14 78.47 -22.03
C GLU A 394 -75.83 78.68 -21.26
N ARG A 395 -75.56 79.91 -20.78
CA ARG A 395 -74.40 80.21 -19.92
C ARG A 395 -74.40 79.37 -18.65
N ALA A 396 -75.56 79.15 -18.01
CA ALA A 396 -75.66 78.30 -16.82
C ALA A 396 -75.37 76.81 -17.14
N LEU A 397 -75.89 76.29 -18.27
CA LEU A 397 -75.59 74.93 -18.74
C LEU A 397 -74.11 74.76 -19.11
N ASN A 398 -73.51 75.74 -19.77
CA ASN A 398 -72.09 75.75 -20.11
C ASN A 398 -71.21 75.85 -18.85
N GLN A 399 -71.59 76.65 -17.84
CA GLN A 399 -70.90 76.68 -16.55
C GLN A 399 -70.96 75.33 -15.82
N GLN A 400 -72.12 74.65 -15.82
CA GLN A 400 -72.24 73.30 -15.26
C GLN A 400 -71.40 72.28 -16.05
N ARG A 401 -71.27 72.44 -17.37
CA ARG A 401 -70.42 71.58 -18.21
C ARG A 401 -68.93 71.82 -17.93
N VAL A 402 -68.52 73.06 -17.72
CA VAL A 402 -67.16 73.41 -17.28
C VAL A 402 -66.86 72.76 -15.93
N GLN A 403 -67.74 72.90 -14.93
CA GLN A 403 -67.57 72.27 -13.61
C GLN A 403 -67.45 70.73 -13.65
N LYS A 404 -68.15 70.07 -14.59
CA LYS A 404 -67.99 68.62 -14.81
C LYS A 404 -66.64 68.28 -15.40
N LEU A 405 -66.18 69.04 -16.41
CA LEU A 405 -64.87 68.85 -17.03
C LEU A 405 -63.72 69.17 -16.07
N GLU A 406 -63.87 70.17 -15.21
CA GLU A 406 -62.93 70.47 -14.12
C GLU A 406 -62.82 69.28 -13.15
N ALA A 407 -63.95 68.73 -12.68
CA ALA A 407 -63.96 67.55 -11.80
C ALA A 407 -63.45 66.27 -12.49
N GLU A 408 -63.67 66.11 -13.79
CA GLU A 408 -63.08 65.02 -14.58
C GLU A 408 -61.56 65.19 -14.69
N VAL A 409 -61.06 66.41 -14.94
CA VAL A 409 -59.62 66.72 -14.96
C VAL A 409 -58.99 66.46 -13.59
N ASP A 410 -59.57 66.93 -12.50
CA ASP A 410 -59.10 66.62 -11.14
C ASP A 410 -59.05 65.12 -10.86
N GLN A 411 -60.05 64.36 -11.31
CA GLN A 411 -60.04 62.89 -11.21
C GLN A 411 -58.90 62.26 -12.01
N TRP A 412 -58.61 62.75 -13.23
CA TRP A 412 -57.47 62.27 -14.02
C TRP A 412 -56.12 62.68 -13.41
N GLN A 413 -56.00 63.89 -12.87
CA GLN A 413 -54.84 64.35 -12.10
C GLN A 413 -54.55 63.41 -10.93
N ALA A 414 -55.57 63.08 -10.13
CA ALA A 414 -55.46 62.16 -9.00
C ALA A 414 -55.10 60.73 -9.43
N ARG A 415 -55.66 60.24 -10.55
CA ARG A 415 -55.29 58.93 -11.13
C ARG A 415 -53.84 58.90 -11.59
N ILE A 416 -53.35 59.94 -12.25
CA ILE A 416 -51.95 60.06 -12.68
C ILE A 416 -51.03 60.01 -11.46
N LEU A 417 -51.29 60.77 -10.40
CA LEU A 417 -50.49 60.73 -9.17
C LEU A 417 -50.45 59.33 -8.51
N VAL A 418 -51.56 58.58 -8.55
CA VAL A 418 -51.58 57.19 -8.05
C VAL A 418 -50.77 56.25 -8.95
N VAL A 419 -50.87 56.38 -10.27
CA VAL A 419 -50.09 55.59 -11.24
C VAL A 419 -48.61 55.91 -11.14
N ASP A 420 -48.24 57.18 -11.01
CA ASP A 420 -46.86 57.62 -10.81
C ASP A 420 -46.30 57.09 -9.48
N ALA A 421 -47.07 57.11 -8.40
CA ALA A 421 -46.66 56.52 -7.11
C ALA A 421 -46.47 55.00 -7.21
N GLN A 422 -47.36 54.30 -7.93
CA GLN A 422 -47.24 52.86 -8.19
C GLN A 422 -45.99 52.56 -9.03
N HIS A 423 -45.81 53.26 -10.15
CA HIS A 423 -44.66 53.11 -11.04
C HIS A 423 -43.34 53.41 -10.34
N ASN A 424 -43.26 54.49 -9.55
CA ASN A 424 -42.08 54.77 -8.73
C ASN A 424 -41.80 53.63 -7.72
N SER A 425 -42.83 53.06 -7.09
CA SER A 425 -42.65 51.91 -6.18
C SER A 425 -42.17 50.64 -6.89
N GLU A 426 -42.54 50.44 -8.16
CA GLU A 426 -42.09 49.33 -8.99
C GLU A 426 -40.67 49.54 -9.49
N MET A 427 -40.34 50.73 -9.97
CA MET A 427 -39.00 51.13 -10.37
C MET A 427 -38.02 51.05 -9.20
N GLU A 428 -38.44 51.41 -7.98
CA GLU A 428 -37.61 51.25 -6.77
C GLU A 428 -37.39 49.77 -6.40
N ARG A 429 -38.41 48.90 -6.54
CA ARG A 429 -38.23 47.44 -6.39
C ARG A 429 -37.29 46.86 -7.43
N LEU A 430 -37.44 47.27 -8.70
CA LEU A 430 -36.59 46.83 -9.81
C LEU A 430 -35.15 47.30 -9.64
N GLN A 431 -34.94 48.55 -9.19
CA GLN A 431 -33.62 49.09 -8.89
C GLN A 431 -32.95 48.32 -7.74
N LYS A 432 -33.69 48.05 -6.66
CA LYS A 432 -33.21 47.22 -5.54
C LYS A 432 -32.85 45.80 -5.97
N ALA A 433 -33.67 45.17 -6.82
CA ALA A 433 -33.38 43.84 -7.38
C ALA A 433 -32.15 43.86 -8.30
N LEU A 434 -32.00 44.90 -9.12
CA LEU A 434 -30.84 45.10 -9.99
C LEU A 434 -29.54 45.30 -9.19
N ASP A 435 -29.58 46.07 -8.10
CA ASP A 435 -28.41 46.30 -7.26
C ASP A 435 -28.01 45.07 -6.42
N VAL A 436 -28.97 44.27 -5.97
CA VAL A 436 -28.69 42.93 -5.41
C VAL A 436 -28.04 42.04 -6.47
N ALA A 437 -28.59 41.97 -7.69
CA ALA A 437 -28.01 41.17 -8.78
C ALA A 437 -26.62 41.67 -9.22
N ARG A 438 -26.33 42.97 -9.15
CA ARG A 438 -25.00 43.55 -9.38
C ARG A 438 -24.01 43.11 -8.31
N GLU A 439 -24.40 43.16 -7.04
CA GLU A 439 -23.57 42.77 -5.90
C GLU A 439 -23.33 41.24 -5.86
N ASP A 440 -24.32 40.42 -6.23
CA ASP A 440 -24.13 38.98 -6.35
C ASP A 440 -23.26 38.59 -7.56
N ASN A 441 -23.38 39.30 -8.70
CA ASN A 441 -22.42 39.17 -9.80
C ASN A 441 -21.00 39.62 -9.41
N ARG A 442 -20.86 40.64 -8.55
CA ARG A 442 -19.56 41.06 -8.00
C ARG A 442 -18.94 39.98 -7.10
N LYS A 443 -19.74 39.35 -6.22
CA LYS A 443 -19.30 38.20 -5.41
C LYS A 443 -18.90 37.00 -6.29
N LEU A 444 -19.69 36.71 -7.33
CA LEU A 444 -19.39 35.65 -8.29
C LEU A 444 -18.05 35.92 -8.99
N ALA A 445 -17.83 37.14 -9.48
CA ALA A 445 -16.57 37.54 -10.11
C ALA A 445 -15.37 37.44 -9.15
N MET A 446 -15.52 37.87 -7.90
CA MET A 446 -14.48 37.69 -6.87
C MET A 446 -14.20 36.21 -6.56
N SER A 447 -15.24 35.37 -6.51
CA SER A 447 -15.09 33.94 -6.27
C SER A 447 -14.46 33.22 -7.46
N LEU A 448 -14.78 33.63 -8.70
CA LEU A 448 -14.16 33.12 -9.92
C LEU A 448 -12.68 33.51 -9.99
N GLU A 449 -12.34 34.77 -9.69
CA GLU A 449 -10.97 35.26 -9.61
C GLU A 449 -10.16 34.47 -8.55
N GLN A 450 -10.75 34.23 -7.36
CA GLN A 450 -10.10 33.42 -6.31
C GLN A 450 -9.90 31.96 -6.75
N VAL A 451 -10.87 31.36 -7.48
CA VAL A 451 -10.72 30.03 -8.08
C VAL A 451 -9.62 30.02 -9.14
N LEU A 452 -9.54 31.03 -10.01
CA LEU A 452 -8.47 31.15 -11.02
C LEU A 452 -7.09 31.32 -10.38
N GLN A 453 -6.97 32.12 -9.32
CA GLN A 453 -5.72 32.28 -8.56
C GLN A 453 -5.28 30.97 -7.89
N THR A 454 -6.20 30.24 -7.25
CA THR A 454 -5.88 28.91 -6.68
C THR A 454 -5.54 27.87 -7.74
N ASN A 455 -6.22 27.88 -8.90
CA ASN A 455 -5.91 27.00 -10.03
C ASN A 455 -4.51 27.30 -10.62
N ASN A 456 -4.17 28.57 -10.83
CA ASN A 456 -2.83 28.98 -11.26
C ASN A 456 -1.74 28.55 -10.25
N HIS A 457 -2.00 28.68 -8.95
CA HIS A 457 -1.08 28.22 -7.91
C HIS A 457 -0.93 26.68 -7.89
N LEU A 458 -2.00 25.94 -8.15
CA LEU A 458 -1.95 24.49 -8.31
C LEU A 458 -1.21 24.07 -9.60
N GLN A 459 -1.37 24.83 -10.70
CA GLN A 459 -0.62 24.60 -11.93
C GLN A 459 0.89 24.80 -11.70
N THR A 460 1.32 25.92 -11.10
CA THR A 460 2.75 26.13 -10.79
C THR A 460 3.32 25.06 -9.86
N LYS A 461 2.50 24.52 -8.93
CA LYS A 461 2.88 23.36 -8.10
C LYS A 461 3.00 22.08 -8.91
N LEU A 462 2.10 21.84 -9.87
CA LEU A 462 2.16 20.69 -10.79
C LEU A 462 3.39 20.78 -11.68
N ASP A 463 3.67 21.95 -12.27
CA ASP A 463 4.83 22.21 -13.12
C ASP A 463 6.15 21.92 -12.36
N HIS A 464 6.25 22.39 -11.11
CA HIS A 464 7.41 22.14 -10.25
C HIS A 464 7.54 20.67 -9.79
N VAL A 465 6.42 19.95 -9.65
CA VAL A 465 6.43 18.49 -9.40
C VAL A 465 6.84 17.71 -10.65
N GLN A 466 6.42 18.17 -11.84
CA GLN A 466 6.84 17.59 -13.12
C GLN A 466 8.35 17.81 -13.34
N GLU A 467 8.85 19.03 -13.14
CA GLU A 467 10.29 19.33 -13.19
C GLU A 467 11.09 18.44 -12.22
N LYS A 468 10.60 18.23 -11.00
CA LYS A 468 11.21 17.31 -10.03
C LYS A 468 11.17 15.85 -10.51
N LEU A 469 10.09 15.41 -11.13
CA LEU A 469 9.95 14.06 -11.68
C LEU A 469 10.91 13.84 -12.86
N ASP A 470 10.99 14.79 -13.79
CA ASP A 470 11.86 14.74 -14.96
C ASP A 470 13.34 14.72 -14.55
N ASN A 471 13.72 15.53 -13.54
CA ASN A 471 15.05 15.48 -12.94
C ASN A 471 15.35 14.13 -12.26
N LYS A 472 14.39 13.51 -11.56
CA LYS A 472 14.58 12.18 -10.97
C LYS A 472 14.62 11.05 -12.00
N GLU A 473 13.92 11.17 -13.12
CA GLU A 473 14.04 10.27 -14.25
C GLU A 473 15.42 10.41 -14.93
N LEU A 474 15.94 11.63 -15.07
CA LEU A 474 17.30 11.87 -15.56
C LEU A 474 18.37 11.31 -14.61
N GLU A 475 18.24 11.49 -13.29
CA GLU A 475 19.09 10.83 -12.29
C GLU A 475 19.04 9.30 -12.41
N ARG A 476 17.84 8.72 -12.60
CA ARG A 476 17.65 7.29 -12.78
C ARG A 476 18.34 6.76 -14.05
N GLN A 477 18.24 7.49 -15.16
CA GLN A 477 18.92 7.15 -16.41
C GLN A 477 20.45 7.23 -16.27
N ASN A 478 20.97 8.28 -15.63
CA ASN A 478 22.40 8.41 -15.31
C ASN A 478 22.90 7.25 -14.44
N LEU A 479 22.17 6.89 -13.38
CA LEU A 479 22.51 5.75 -12.53
C LEU A 479 22.45 4.41 -13.28
N GLU A 480 21.51 4.23 -14.20
CA GLU A 480 21.41 2.98 -14.98
C GLU A 480 22.55 2.86 -16.00
N THR A 481 22.91 3.94 -16.70
CA THR A 481 24.10 3.95 -17.57
C THR A 481 25.39 3.73 -16.81
N PHE A 482 25.53 4.28 -15.59
CA PHE A 482 26.67 4.01 -14.71
C PHE A 482 26.74 2.53 -14.28
N LYS A 483 25.62 1.92 -13.87
CA LYS A 483 25.56 0.47 -13.59
C LYS A 483 25.95 -0.36 -14.81
N GLU A 484 25.49 0.02 -16.00
CA GLU A 484 25.79 -0.71 -17.22
C GLU A 484 27.28 -0.59 -17.58
N GLN A 485 27.90 0.58 -17.40
CA GLN A 485 29.34 0.79 -17.53
C GLN A 485 30.13 -0.05 -16.51
N MET A 486 29.74 -0.04 -15.23
CA MET A 486 30.37 -0.87 -14.20
C MET A 486 30.22 -2.38 -14.50
N SER A 487 29.05 -2.82 -14.98
CA SER A 487 28.84 -4.21 -15.40
C SER A 487 29.70 -4.59 -16.60
N LYS A 488 29.89 -3.68 -17.56
CA LYS A 488 30.82 -3.87 -18.70
C LYS A 488 32.27 -3.92 -18.22
N ALA A 489 32.69 -3.03 -17.33
CA ALA A 489 34.03 -3.02 -16.75
C ALA A 489 34.34 -4.32 -16.00
N SER A 490 33.49 -4.76 -15.07
CA SER A 490 33.68 -6.01 -14.34
C SER A 490 33.59 -7.27 -15.21
N LYS A 491 32.88 -7.23 -16.35
CA LYS A 491 32.95 -8.31 -17.35
C LYS A 491 34.30 -8.36 -18.04
N ILE A 492 34.81 -7.22 -18.53
CA ILE A 492 36.12 -7.12 -19.17
C ILE A 492 37.24 -7.52 -18.18
N GLU A 493 37.13 -7.12 -16.91
CA GLU A 493 38.06 -7.52 -15.84
C GLU A 493 38.01 -9.03 -15.57
N ALA A 494 36.82 -9.62 -15.50
CA ALA A 494 36.66 -11.08 -15.37
C ALA A 494 37.16 -11.85 -16.61
N GLU A 495 36.99 -11.31 -17.81
CA GLU A 495 37.50 -11.85 -19.07
C GLU A 495 39.05 -11.81 -19.08
N LEU A 496 39.66 -10.67 -18.72
CA LEU A 496 41.13 -10.54 -18.58
C LEU A 496 41.69 -11.47 -17.49
N HIS A 497 40.99 -11.67 -16.38
CA HIS A 497 41.37 -12.65 -15.37
C HIS A 497 41.27 -14.09 -15.88
N ALA A 498 40.23 -14.43 -16.65
CA ALA A 498 40.08 -15.74 -17.28
C ALA A 498 41.19 -15.99 -18.32
N GLU A 499 41.52 -15.00 -19.15
CA GLU A 499 42.63 -15.08 -20.10
C GLU A 499 43.98 -15.25 -19.40
N CYS A 500 44.22 -14.52 -18.31
CA CYS A 500 45.43 -14.66 -17.49
C CYS A 500 45.54 -16.07 -16.87
N ILE A 501 44.45 -16.60 -16.31
CA ILE A 501 44.39 -17.96 -15.77
C ILE A 501 44.64 -19.01 -16.87
N ASP A 502 44.09 -18.84 -18.07
CA ASP A 502 44.32 -19.75 -19.19
C ASP A 502 45.71 -19.61 -19.82
N ALA A 503 46.32 -18.42 -19.79
CA ALA A 503 47.72 -18.23 -20.14
C ALA A 503 48.65 -18.96 -19.15
N LEU A 504 48.41 -18.83 -17.84
CA LEU A 504 49.14 -19.56 -16.79
C LEU A 504 48.92 -21.08 -16.90
N ARG A 505 47.70 -21.56 -17.18
CA ARG A 505 47.42 -22.98 -17.45
C ARG A 505 48.21 -23.49 -18.66
N LYS A 506 48.27 -22.73 -19.76
CA LYS A 506 49.08 -23.05 -20.94
C LYS A 506 50.57 -23.09 -20.60
N GLN A 507 51.07 -22.11 -19.84
CA GLN A 507 52.46 -22.08 -19.37
C GLN A 507 52.79 -23.31 -18.52
N PHE A 508 52.02 -23.57 -17.45
CA PHE A 508 52.25 -24.75 -16.59
C PHE A 508 52.16 -26.07 -17.36
N GLN A 509 51.27 -26.18 -18.36
CA GLN A 509 51.20 -27.39 -19.19
C GLN A 509 52.39 -27.52 -20.16
N ILE A 510 52.93 -26.41 -20.66
CA ILE A 510 54.19 -26.39 -21.44
C ILE A 510 55.37 -26.79 -20.54
N GLU A 511 55.52 -26.16 -19.36
CA GLU A 511 56.56 -26.46 -18.37
C GLU A 511 56.49 -27.92 -17.89
N ARG A 512 55.29 -28.44 -17.65
CA ARG A 512 55.07 -29.84 -17.29
C ARG A 512 55.51 -30.79 -18.40
N GLU A 513 55.20 -30.50 -19.66
CA GLU A 513 55.62 -31.34 -20.79
C GLU A 513 57.10 -31.17 -21.16
N THR A 514 57.73 -30.01 -20.93
CA THR A 514 59.19 -29.85 -21.09
C THR A 514 59.95 -30.55 -19.97
N ALA A 515 59.51 -30.43 -18.70
CA ALA A 515 60.07 -31.15 -17.56
C ALA A 515 59.91 -32.67 -17.71
N LYS A 516 58.73 -33.15 -18.13
CA LYS A 516 58.48 -34.56 -18.46
C LYS A 516 59.38 -35.05 -19.60
N LYS A 517 59.63 -34.24 -20.63
CA LYS A 517 60.59 -34.56 -21.70
C LYS A 517 62.04 -34.55 -21.19
N ALA A 518 62.41 -33.68 -20.26
CA ALA A 518 63.74 -33.66 -19.63
C ALA A 518 63.97 -34.91 -18.77
N ALA A 519 63.08 -35.19 -17.81
CA ALA A 519 63.11 -36.40 -16.99
C ALA A 519 63.07 -37.69 -17.84
N GLN A 520 62.35 -37.69 -18.98
CA GLN A 520 62.38 -38.83 -19.89
C GLN A 520 63.73 -39.03 -20.58
N ARG A 521 64.47 -37.95 -20.91
CA ARG A 521 65.85 -38.02 -21.41
C ARG A 521 66.80 -38.53 -20.33
N GLU A 522 66.74 -37.95 -19.13
CA GLU A 522 67.53 -38.38 -17.97
C GLU A 522 67.31 -39.87 -17.67
N VAL A 523 66.06 -40.34 -17.69
CA VAL A 523 65.74 -41.78 -17.53
C VAL A 523 66.31 -42.64 -18.66
N THR A 524 66.38 -42.16 -19.92
CA THR A 524 67.05 -42.90 -21.00
C THR A 524 68.58 -42.88 -20.89
N GLU A 525 69.17 -41.79 -20.41
CA GLU A 525 70.62 -41.66 -20.18
C GLU A 525 71.07 -42.51 -18.98
N LEU A 526 70.30 -42.51 -17.89
CA LEU A 526 70.51 -43.37 -16.72
C LEU A 526 70.33 -44.85 -17.07
N LYS A 527 69.36 -45.21 -17.93
CA LYS A 527 69.25 -46.57 -18.48
C LYS A 527 70.47 -46.95 -19.30
N LYS A 528 70.90 -46.09 -20.24
CA LYS A 528 72.12 -46.34 -21.04
C LYS A 528 73.37 -46.47 -20.18
N ALA A 529 73.52 -45.65 -19.14
CA ALA A 529 74.62 -45.74 -18.19
C ALA A 529 74.56 -47.03 -17.33
N LEU A 530 73.36 -47.47 -16.94
CA LEU A 530 73.14 -48.74 -16.24
C LEU A 530 73.44 -49.93 -17.15
N ASP A 531 73.03 -49.90 -18.41
CA ASP A 531 73.31 -50.95 -19.39
C ASP A 531 74.81 -51.01 -19.71
N GLU A 532 75.49 -49.87 -19.86
CA GLU A 532 76.95 -49.82 -19.97
C GLU A 532 77.65 -50.35 -18.71
N ALA A 533 77.17 -50.01 -17.51
CA ALA A 533 77.71 -50.53 -16.25
C ALA A 533 77.47 -52.04 -16.10
N ASN A 534 76.32 -52.55 -16.56
CA ASN A 534 76.01 -53.99 -16.61
C ASN A 534 76.94 -54.72 -17.59
N CYS A 535 77.17 -54.18 -18.79
CA CYS A 535 78.13 -54.72 -19.75
C CYS A 535 79.54 -54.78 -19.15
N ARG A 536 80.03 -53.68 -18.56
CA ARG A 536 81.33 -53.64 -17.87
C ARG A 536 81.39 -54.62 -16.68
N SER A 537 80.29 -54.80 -15.95
CA SER A 537 80.18 -55.78 -14.86
C SER A 537 80.25 -57.22 -15.35
N VAL A 538 79.64 -57.53 -16.50
CA VAL A 538 79.74 -58.83 -17.18
C VAL A 538 81.16 -59.07 -17.69
N GLU A 539 81.83 -58.06 -18.25
CA GLU A 539 83.24 -58.12 -18.67
C GLU A 539 84.21 -58.33 -17.49
N VAL A 540 84.02 -57.60 -16.38
CA VAL A 540 84.76 -57.77 -15.13
C VAL A 540 84.49 -59.15 -14.50
N SER A 541 83.27 -59.67 -14.61
CA SER A 541 82.92 -61.02 -14.16
C SER A 541 83.54 -62.11 -15.03
N ARG A 542 83.60 -61.89 -16.35
CA ARG A 542 84.26 -62.77 -17.31
C ARG A 542 85.77 -62.81 -17.08
N THR A 543 86.42 -61.66 -17.03
CA THR A 543 87.86 -61.57 -16.75
C THR A 543 88.22 -62.12 -15.37
N ASN A 544 87.35 -61.98 -14.36
CA ASN A 544 87.51 -62.68 -13.08
C ASN A 544 87.44 -64.20 -13.21
N ARG A 545 86.55 -64.76 -14.05
CA ARG A 545 86.55 -66.21 -14.33
C ARG A 545 87.82 -66.65 -15.06
N GLU A 546 88.27 -65.88 -16.05
CA GLU A 546 89.50 -66.17 -16.81
C GLU A 546 90.76 -66.08 -15.91
N LEU A 547 90.81 -65.11 -14.98
CA LEU A 547 91.85 -65.02 -13.96
C LEU A 547 91.79 -66.15 -12.93
N ARG A 548 90.60 -66.53 -12.46
CA ARG A 548 90.42 -67.70 -11.56
C ARG A 548 90.78 -69.01 -12.25
N GLN A 549 90.46 -69.17 -13.53
CA GLN A 549 90.89 -70.32 -14.32
C GLN A 549 92.41 -70.37 -14.41
N LYS A 550 93.06 -69.26 -14.82
CA LYS A 550 94.53 -69.14 -14.82
C LYS A 550 95.15 -69.39 -13.45
N HIS A 551 94.50 -68.98 -12.36
CA HIS A 551 94.92 -69.31 -11.00
C HIS A 551 94.88 -70.82 -10.76
N THR A 552 93.79 -71.51 -11.08
CA THR A 552 93.71 -72.98 -10.95
C THR A 552 94.64 -73.75 -11.89
N GLU A 553 94.99 -73.18 -13.04
CA GLU A 553 96.00 -73.73 -13.96
C GLU A 553 97.41 -73.55 -13.36
N LEU A 554 97.72 -72.38 -12.81
CA LEU A 554 98.96 -72.12 -12.09
C LEU A 554 99.07 -73.00 -10.84
N GLU A 555 98.02 -73.16 -10.05
CA GLU A 555 97.95 -74.08 -8.91
C GLU A 555 98.23 -75.52 -9.35
N LYS A 556 97.62 -76.00 -10.44
CA LYS A 556 97.96 -77.33 -11.00
C LYS A 556 99.42 -77.44 -11.42
N THR A 557 100.00 -76.41 -12.04
CA THR A 557 101.45 -76.43 -12.37
C THR A 557 102.32 -76.41 -11.12
N LEU A 558 101.94 -75.65 -10.10
CA LEU A 558 102.61 -75.55 -8.80
C LEU A 558 102.50 -76.85 -8.01
N ASP A 559 101.37 -77.53 -8.01
CA ASP A 559 101.22 -78.84 -7.38
C ASP A 559 101.97 -79.91 -8.17
N SER A 560 102.01 -79.83 -9.51
CA SER A 560 102.89 -80.68 -10.32
C SER A 560 104.39 -80.43 -10.04
N SER A 561 104.78 -79.20 -9.67
CA SER A 561 106.16 -78.89 -9.31
C SER A 561 106.48 -79.27 -7.87
N LYS A 562 105.55 -79.10 -6.92
CA LYS A 562 105.63 -79.70 -5.57
C LYS A 562 105.75 -81.21 -5.65
N GLU A 563 105.01 -81.89 -6.52
CA GLU A 563 105.09 -83.35 -6.65
C GLU A 563 106.39 -83.79 -7.31
N LYS A 564 106.93 -83.02 -8.26
CA LYS A 564 108.30 -83.21 -8.76
C LYS A 564 109.34 -82.99 -7.66
N ILE A 565 109.18 -81.98 -6.82
CA ILE A 565 110.04 -81.71 -5.67
C ILE A 565 109.96 -82.86 -4.66
N LYS A 566 108.78 -83.35 -4.28
CA LYS A 566 108.64 -84.54 -3.41
C LYS A 566 109.33 -85.78 -4.01
N ASN A 567 109.24 -85.99 -5.32
CA ASN A 567 109.94 -87.09 -5.99
C ASN A 567 111.47 -86.90 -5.97
N GLN A 568 111.95 -85.66 -6.12
CA GLN A 568 113.38 -85.33 -5.95
C GLN A 568 113.83 -85.48 -4.49
N GLU A 569 113.03 -85.06 -3.51
CA GLU A 569 113.25 -85.29 -2.09
C GLU A 569 113.28 -86.79 -1.77
N ALA A 570 112.40 -87.61 -2.36
CA ALA A 570 112.41 -89.06 -2.20
C ALA A 570 113.68 -89.70 -2.80
N GLN A 571 114.14 -89.23 -3.97
CA GLN A 571 115.41 -89.65 -4.58
C GLN A 571 116.62 -89.24 -3.72
N ILE A 572 116.61 -88.03 -3.15
CA ILE A 572 117.64 -87.56 -2.21
C ILE A 572 117.61 -88.39 -0.92
N LYS A 573 116.42 -88.73 -0.40
CA LYS A 573 116.24 -89.56 0.80
C LYS A 573 116.74 -90.99 0.60
N LEU A 574 116.58 -91.56 -0.61
CA LEU A 574 117.20 -92.82 -1.02
C LEU A 574 118.72 -92.71 -1.11
N HIS A 575 119.27 -91.65 -1.70
CA HIS A 575 120.72 -91.43 -1.74
C HIS A 575 121.33 -91.25 -0.33
N LEU A 576 120.62 -90.59 0.58
CA LEU A 576 121.06 -90.42 1.98
C LEU A 576 121.00 -91.74 2.77
N SER A 577 119.99 -92.59 2.56
CA SER A 577 119.93 -93.91 3.20
C SER A 577 121.02 -94.86 2.68
N ALA A 578 121.32 -94.83 1.38
CA ALA A 578 122.44 -95.56 0.79
C ALA A 578 123.79 -95.08 1.38
N LYS A 579 123.97 -93.77 1.58
CA LYS A 579 125.15 -93.18 2.20
C LYS A 579 125.30 -93.57 3.68
N ALA A 580 124.20 -93.67 4.43
CA ALA A 580 124.21 -94.10 5.82
C ALA A 580 124.57 -95.59 5.98
N ASN A 581 124.01 -96.47 5.15
CA ASN A 581 124.33 -97.91 5.17
C ASN A 581 125.81 -98.17 4.89
N ASN A 582 126.44 -97.37 4.01
CA ASN A 582 127.87 -97.51 3.71
C ASN A 582 128.76 -97.11 4.91
N ALA A 583 128.34 -96.13 5.73
CA ALA A 583 129.04 -95.78 6.97
C ALA A 583 128.94 -96.90 8.02
N GLN A 584 127.76 -97.50 8.20
CA GLN A 584 127.56 -98.61 9.15
C GLN A 584 128.40 -99.86 8.80
N ASN A 585 128.69 -100.09 7.52
CA ASN A 585 129.56 -101.19 7.11
C ASN A 585 131.04 -100.96 7.46
N ILE A 586 131.50 -99.71 7.56
CA ILE A 586 132.87 -99.39 8.00
C ILE A 586 133.04 -99.65 9.50
N GLU A 587 132.03 -99.38 10.33
CA GLU A 587 132.05 -99.75 11.76
C GLU A 587 131.94 -101.27 11.97
N ARG A 588 131.16 -101.98 11.14
CA ARG A 588 131.12 -103.46 11.16
C ARG A 588 132.48 -104.06 10.81
N MET A 589 133.20 -103.54 9.81
CA MET A 589 134.57 -103.99 9.50
C MET A 589 135.53 -103.79 10.67
N LYS A 590 135.51 -102.61 11.33
CA LYS A 590 136.35 -102.34 12.50
C LYS A 590 136.08 -103.29 13.67
N LYS A 591 134.83 -103.73 13.84
CA LYS A 591 134.48 -104.71 14.88
C LYS A 591 135.00 -106.11 14.54
N ILE A 592 134.92 -106.51 13.28
CA ILE A 592 135.50 -107.77 12.77
C ILE A 592 137.04 -107.76 12.86
N GLU A 593 137.70 -106.62 12.62
CA GLU A 593 139.15 -106.46 12.87
C GLU A 593 139.52 -106.67 14.35
N THR A 594 138.70 -106.18 15.29
CA THR A 594 138.97 -106.40 16.73
C THR A 594 138.72 -107.85 17.15
N GLU A 595 137.74 -108.52 16.57
CA GLU A 595 137.42 -109.92 16.86
C GLU A 595 138.47 -110.88 16.26
N LEU A 596 139.00 -110.59 15.06
CA LEU A 596 140.14 -111.34 14.48
C LEU A 596 141.43 -111.19 15.30
N ARG A 597 141.80 -109.99 15.75
CA ARG A 597 143.01 -109.80 16.58
C ARG A 597 142.93 -110.49 17.94
N GLN A 598 141.73 -110.63 18.51
CA GLN A 598 141.52 -111.46 19.70
C GLN A 598 141.71 -112.95 19.39
N MET A 599 141.20 -113.42 18.24
CA MET A 599 141.33 -114.80 17.79
C MET A 599 142.77 -115.18 17.44
N GLU A 600 143.58 -114.24 16.95
CA GLU A 600 145.03 -114.44 16.71
C GLU A 600 145.84 -114.52 18.01
N LEU A 601 145.63 -113.63 18.99
CA LEU A 601 146.48 -113.65 20.20
C LEU A 601 146.03 -114.67 21.26
N ILE A 602 144.81 -115.19 21.20
CA ILE A 602 144.41 -116.38 21.97
C ILE A 602 145.23 -117.62 21.53
N ASN A 603 145.72 -117.66 20.28
CA ASN A 603 146.67 -118.68 19.82
C ASN A 603 148.09 -118.49 20.41
N ASP A 604 148.56 -117.25 20.55
CA ASP A 604 149.82 -116.92 21.24
C ASP A 604 149.73 -117.14 22.76
N GLN A 605 148.55 -116.98 23.35
CA GLN A 605 148.27 -117.39 24.72
C GLN A 605 148.49 -118.91 24.86
N TYR A 606 147.97 -119.71 23.92
CA TYR A 606 148.20 -121.15 23.80
C TYR A 606 149.69 -121.52 23.57
N GLN A 607 150.45 -120.71 22.82
CA GLN A 607 151.90 -120.89 22.71
C GLN A 607 152.62 -120.59 24.02
N LYS A 608 152.22 -119.54 24.75
CA LYS A 608 152.86 -119.19 26.01
C LYS A 608 152.40 -120.05 27.19
N GLU A 609 151.28 -120.76 27.09
CA GLU A 609 150.92 -121.85 28.01
C GLU A 609 151.91 -123.04 27.95
N ASN A 610 152.70 -123.20 26.88
CA ASN A 610 153.89 -124.07 26.90
C ASN A 610 155.06 -123.46 27.70
N TYR A 611 155.22 -122.13 27.69
CA TYR A 611 156.12 -121.44 28.63
C TYR A 611 155.58 -121.53 30.07
N GLU A 612 154.26 -121.71 30.25
CA GLU A 612 153.64 -122.10 31.52
C GLU A 612 153.90 -123.57 31.93
N GLN A 613 154.76 -124.29 31.21
CA GLN A 613 155.42 -125.51 31.71
C GLN A 613 156.88 -125.26 32.13
N SER A 614 157.61 -124.36 31.45
CA SER A 614 158.89 -123.82 31.94
C SER A 614 158.73 -123.13 33.31
N LEU A 615 157.58 -122.47 33.51
CA LEU A 615 157.03 -122.01 34.79
C LEU A 615 157.17 -123.03 35.92
N SER A 616 157.00 -124.33 35.67
CA SER A 616 157.09 -125.36 36.71
C SER A 616 158.53 -125.68 37.11
N ILE A 617 159.52 -125.41 36.26
CA ILE A 617 160.95 -125.61 36.57
C ILE A 617 161.55 -124.37 37.21
N GLN A 618 161.14 -123.15 36.82
CA GLN A 618 161.57 -121.96 37.56
C GLN A 618 160.87 -121.86 38.93
N LYS A 619 159.64 -122.36 39.07
CA LYS A 619 159.03 -122.66 40.38
C LYS A 619 159.72 -123.83 41.11
N PHE A 620 160.50 -124.68 40.44
CA PHE A 620 161.45 -125.61 41.06
C PHE A 620 162.85 -125.00 41.34
N VAL A 621 163.12 -123.74 40.95
CA VAL A 621 164.17 -122.87 41.55
C VAL A 621 163.64 -122.09 42.77
N SER A 622 162.33 -122.19 43.00
CA SER A 622 161.78 -122.76 44.23
C SER A 622 161.77 -121.87 45.49
N GLU A 623 160.93 -122.15 46.50
CA GLU A 623 160.76 -123.43 47.23
C GLU A 623 162.10 -124.03 47.75
N MET A 624 163.25 -123.64 47.18
CA MET A 624 164.51 -123.41 47.89
C MET A 624 164.41 -122.06 48.60
N THR A 625 164.36 -120.95 47.87
CA THR A 625 164.59 -119.61 48.44
C THR A 625 163.52 -119.14 49.45
N ASN A 626 162.26 -119.57 49.28
CA ASN A 626 161.18 -119.28 50.23
C ASN A 626 160.92 -120.43 51.23
N LEU A 627 161.09 -121.70 50.88
CA LEU A 627 160.91 -122.82 51.83
C LEU A 627 162.15 -123.00 52.74
N GLN A 628 163.29 -122.40 52.38
CA GLN A 628 164.38 -122.03 53.31
C GLN A 628 163.89 -121.15 54.48
N LYS A 629 162.66 -120.61 54.42
CA LYS A 629 162.00 -119.84 55.50
C LYS A 629 160.63 -120.42 55.91
N GLU A 630 159.81 -120.94 55.00
CA GLU A 630 158.58 -121.65 55.42
C GLU A 630 158.87 -122.98 56.13
N MET A 631 159.98 -123.67 55.83
CA MET A 631 160.42 -124.84 56.61
C MET A 631 161.07 -124.44 57.95
N GLN A 632 161.39 -123.16 58.14
CA GLN A 632 161.72 -122.60 59.46
C GLN A 632 160.48 -122.24 60.28
N LEU A 633 159.29 -122.19 59.68
CA LEU A 633 158.05 -121.74 60.32
C LEU A 633 156.97 -122.82 60.48
N LEU A 634 156.72 -123.66 59.46
CA LEU A 634 155.39 -124.27 59.31
C LEU A 634 155.30 -125.62 58.55
N ALA A 635 156.07 -126.68 58.79
CA ALA A 635 156.51 -127.25 60.06
C ALA A 635 155.44 -127.41 61.18
N LYS A 636 154.29 -126.69 61.14
CA LYS A 636 153.52 -126.43 62.37
C LYS A 636 152.05 -125.99 62.30
N SER A 637 151.41 -125.85 61.12
CA SER A 637 149.94 -125.74 61.06
C SER A 637 149.26 -126.51 59.91
N GLN A 638 150.05 -127.08 58.99
CA GLN A 638 149.60 -127.99 57.93
C GLN A 638 148.69 -129.12 58.43
N TYR A 639 148.82 -129.51 59.71
CA TYR A 639 148.13 -130.64 60.31
C TYR A 639 146.83 -130.28 61.06
N ASP A 640 146.72 -129.07 61.62
CA ASP A 640 145.71 -128.80 62.66
C ASP A 640 144.36 -128.34 62.11
N MET A 641 144.32 -127.27 61.32
CA MET A 641 143.05 -126.59 61.00
C MET A 641 142.20 -127.33 59.95
N SER A 642 142.83 -128.19 59.16
CA SER A 642 142.17 -129.12 58.23
C SER A 642 141.19 -130.08 58.94
N ALA A 643 141.44 -130.37 60.23
CA ALA A 643 140.57 -131.21 61.04
C ALA A 643 139.28 -130.52 61.50
N GLN A 644 139.27 -129.19 61.68
CA GLN A 644 138.09 -128.47 62.22
C GLN A 644 137.05 -128.12 61.15
N ASN A 645 137.49 -127.61 60.00
CA ASN A 645 136.58 -127.03 59.00
C ASN A 645 135.48 -128.01 58.55
N LYS A 646 135.81 -129.30 58.48
CA LYS A 646 134.93 -130.38 58.02
C LYS A 646 133.82 -130.78 58.98
N GLN A 647 133.77 -130.25 60.21
CA GLN A 647 132.89 -130.74 61.27
C GLN A 647 131.68 -129.83 61.60
N GLN A 648 131.70 -128.54 61.24
CA GLN A 648 130.59 -127.61 61.54
C GLN A 648 129.96 -126.88 60.34
N GLU A 649 130.44 -127.07 59.11
CA GLU A 649 129.62 -126.82 57.91
C GLU A 649 128.27 -127.57 58.02
N LEU A 650 128.31 -128.82 58.53
CA LEU A 650 127.16 -129.67 58.85
C LEU A 650 126.20 -129.11 59.92
N GLN A 651 126.51 -128.01 60.60
CA GLN A 651 125.65 -127.42 61.63
C GLN A 651 125.01 -126.10 61.18
N LEU A 652 125.72 -125.27 60.41
CA LEU A 652 125.15 -124.03 59.85
C LEU A 652 123.96 -124.30 58.90
N GLU A 653 124.03 -125.40 58.13
CA GLU A 653 122.96 -125.74 57.17
C GLU A 653 121.66 -126.26 57.82
N ALA A 654 121.72 -126.74 59.07
CA ALA A 654 120.55 -127.29 59.76
C ALA A 654 119.64 -126.22 60.39
N GLU A 655 120.21 -125.10 60.86
CA GLU A 655 119.48 -124.09 61.65
C GLU A 655 118.73 -123.07 60.78
N TRP A 656 119.37 -122.53 59.74
CA TRP A 656 118.79 -121.44 58.95
C TRP A 656 117.62 -121.85 58.05
N LYS A 657 117.65 -123.07 57.50
CA LYS A 657 116.49 -123.68 56.82
C LYS A 657 115.27 -123.78 57.75
N ARG A 658 115.48 -123.94 59.07
CA ARG A 658 114.40 -124.13 60.05
C ARG A 658 113.60 -122.87 60.35
N ARG A 659 114.20 -121.67 60.25
CA ARG A 659 113.59 -120.44 60.78
C ARG A 659 112.61 -119.76 59.82
N ARG A 660 113.04 -119.39 58.60
CA ARG A 660 112.20 -118.57 57.71
C ARG A 660 111.02 -119.33 57.09
N GLU A 661 111.10 -120.67 56.97
CA GLU A 661 109.96 -121.51 56.58
C GLU A 661 108.83 -121.52 57.64
N LEU A 662 109.15 -121.32 58.92
CA LEU A 662 108.12 -121.15 59.95
C LEU A 662 107.48 -119.76 59.87
N GLU A 663 108.28 -118.74 59.60
CA GLU A 663 107.88 -117.33 59.58
C GLU A 663 106.81 -117.05 58.51
N HIS A 664 107.00 -117.56 57.29
CA HIS A 664 106.01 -117.46 56.21
C HIS A 664 104.73 -118.26 56.50
N ARG A 665 104.88 -119.48 57.04
CA ARG A 665 103.74 -120.33 57.43
C ARG A 665 102.88 -119.71 58.53
N CYS A 666 103.45 -118.94 59.44
CA CYS A 666 102.68 -118.21 60.44
C CYS A 666 101.78 -117.14 59.79
N GLN A 667 102.28 -116.39 58.80
CA GLN A 667 101.46 -115.38 58.10
C GLN A 667 100.31 -116.04 57.31
N GLU A 668 100.60 -117.11 56.56
CA GLU A 668 99.57 -117.89 55.86
C GLU A 668 98.52 -118.48 56.82
N LEU A 669 98.92 -118.97 58.00
CA LEU A 669 98.01 -119.50 59.02
C LEU A 669 97.21 -118.42 59.74
N GLU A 670 97.71 -117.18 59.86
CA GLU A 670 96.95 -116.05 60.39
C GLU A 670 95.90 -115.54 59.41
N GLU A 671 96.22 -115.43 58.12
CA GLU A 671 95.23 -115.13 57.08
C GLU A 671 94.19 -116.25 56.93
N SER A 672 94.64 -117.51 56.96
CA SER A 672 93.75 -118.67 56.96
C SER A 672 92.83 -118.69 58.20
N ASN A 673 93.33 -118.38 59.40
CA ASN A 673 92.48 -118.25 60.60
C ASN A 673 91.47 -117.11 60.49
N ARG A 674 91.86 -115.96 59.92
CA ARG A 674 90.99 -114.80 59.72
C ARG A 674 89.79 -115.18 58.84
N HIS A 675 90.07 -115.74 57.66
CA HIS A 675 89.03 -116.20 56.74
C HIS A 675 88.26 -117.41 57.27
N LEU A 676 88.88 -118.37 57.97
CA LEU A 676 88.16 -119.49 58.58
C LEU A 676 87.22 -119.04 59.70
N LYS A 677 87.55 -117.99 60.45
CA LYS A 677 86.68 -117.45 61.49
C LYS A 677 85.48 -116.71 60.90
N GLU A 678 85.71 -115.86 59.90
CA GLU A 678 84.66 -115.18 59.11
C GLU A 678 83.76 -116.20 58.40
N CYS A 679 84.34 -117.21 57.75
CA CYS A 679 83.60 -118.28 57.09
C CYS A 679 82.84 -119.17 58.09
N LYS A 680 83.38 -119.41 59.30
CA LYS A 680 82.66 -120.14 60.35
C LYS A 680 81.40 -119.39 60.76
N GLU A 681 81.50 -118.10 61.09
CA GLU A 681 80.34 -117.29 61.46
C GLU A 681 79.35 -117.12 60.28
N ALA A 682 79.84 -117.01 59.04
CA ALA A 682 78.97 -116.92 57.85
C ALA A 682 78.25 -118.25 57.51
N THR A 683 78.92 -119.40 57.62
CA THR A 683 78.33 -120.72 57.31
C THR A 683 77.46 -121.24 58.45
N GLU A 684 77.85 -121.00 59.70
CA GLU A 684 77.07 -121.40 60.87
C GLU A 684 75.73 -120.64 60.97
N ASN A 685 75.64 -119.43 60.42
CA ASN A 685 74.37 -118.71 60.27
C ASN A 685 73.58 -119.17 59.03
N LYS A 686 74.21 -119.31 57.84
CA LYS A 686 73.50 -119.59 56.57
C LYS A 686 73.03 -121.02 56.34
N LEU A 687 73.51 -122.01 57.11
CA LEU A 687 73.11 -123.41 56.91
C LEU A 687 72.32 -124.02 58.08
N LYS A 688 72.17 -123.28 59.19
CA LYS A 688 71.04 -123.48 60.11
C LYS A 688 69.70 -123.14 59.42
N GLU A 689 69.72 -122.29 58.40
CA GLU A 689 68.57 -122.04 57.51
C GLU A 689 68.26 -123.28 56.64
N ALA A 690 69.26 -123.83 55.93
CA ALA A 690 69.06 -125.01 55.07
C ALA A 690 68.80 -126.32 55.86
N SER A 691 69.14 -126.36 57.16
CA SER A 691 68.68 -127.42 58.07
C SER A 691 67.16 -127.50 58.17
N VAL A 692 66.44 -126.40 57.93
CA VAL A 692 64.97 -126.35 57.88
C VAL A 692 64.44 -126.65 56.47
N GLU A 693 65.20 -126.30 55.41
CA GLU A 693 64.74 -126.46 54.02
C GLU A 693 64.96 -127.87 53.44
N SER A 694 66.03 -128.59 53.84
CA SER A 694 66.35 -129.90 53.22
C SER A 694 65.75 -131.10 53.95
N GLU A 695 65.32 -131.00 55.21
CA GLU A 695 64.54 -132.07 55.85
C GLU A 695 63.22 -132.30 55.08
N GLN A 696 62.66 -131.24 54.49
CA GLN A 696 61.56 -131.28 53.52
C GLN A 696 61.89 -132.06 52.23
N LYS A 697 63.14 -132.00 51.74
CA LYS A 697 63.58 -132.72 50.52
C LYS A 697 63.90 -134.18 50.78
N THR A 698 64.46 -134.52 51.94
CA THR A 698 64.75 -135.91 52.30
C THR A 698 63.46 -136.72 52.45
N ALA A 699 62.41 -136.12 53.04
CA ALA A 699 61.07 -136.71 53.08
C ALA A 699 60.54 -137.04 51.67
N ASN A 700 60.54 -136.04 50.76
CA ASN A 700 60.05 -136.20 49.38
C ASN A 700 60.86 -137.22 48.56
N LEU A 701 62.19 -137.29 48.73
CA LEU A 701 63.03 -138.23 47.99
C LEU A 701 63.01 -139.65 48.56
N GLU A 702 62.75 -139.83 49.85
CA GLU A 702 62.42 -141.17 50.34
C GLU A 702 61.04 -141.64 49.85
N GLU A 703 60.06 -140.75 49.67
CA GLU A 703 58.81 -141.11 48.97
C GLU A 703 59.06 -141.47 47.50
N ALA A 704 59.89 -140.71 46.76
CA ALA A 704 60.30 -141.10 45.40
C ALA A 704 61.11 -142.42 45.36
N GLY A 705 61.90 -142.70 46.41
CA GLY A 705 62.60 -143.98 46.62
C GLY A 705 61.69 -145.13 47.05
N ARG A 706 60.47 -144.83 47.54
CA ARG A 706 59.37 -145.78 47.77
C ARG A 706 58.49 -145.96 46.52
N TRP A 707 58.39 -144.94 45.66
CA TRP A 707 57.57 -144.87 44.43
C TRP A 707 57.96 -145.92 43.37
N PHE A 708 58.95 -145.66 42.50
CA PHE A 708 59.31 -146.60 41.40
C PHE A 708 60.45 -147.57 41.75
N LYS A 709 60.57 -147.85 43.06
CA LYS A 709 61.05 -149.15 43.55
C LYS A 709 59.99 -150.26 43.35
N CYS A 710 58.85 -149.92 42.73
CA CYS A 710 58.21 -150.73 41.69
C CYS A 710 58.79 -150.35 40.31
N LYS A 711 59.67 -151.11 39.62
CA LYS A 711 60.08 -152.52 39.78
C LYS A 711 58.93 -153.50 40.03
N LEU A 712 57.76 -153.26 39.41
CA LEU A 712 56.68 -154.25 39.34
C LEU A 712 55.76 -154.18 38.11
N HIS A 713 55.95 -153.21 37.21
CA HIS A 713 55.51 -153.31 35.82
C HIS A 713 56.79 -153.31 34.97
N GLY A 714 57.06 -154.39 34.25
CA GLY A 714 56.70 -154.49 32.83
C GLY A 714 58.00 -154.30 32.03
N LEU A 715 58.68 -155.34 31.54
CA LEU A 715 58.21 -156.70 31.18
C LEU A 715 57.02 -156.71 30.20
N GLN A 716 56.76 -155.57 29.57
CA GLN A 716 55.90 -155.35 28.41
C GLN A 716 56.42 -154.09 27.70
N LEU A 717 56.36 -154.10 26.36
CA LEU A 717 56.96 -153.12 25.46
C LEU A 717 58.51 -153.02 25.49
N GLU A 718 59.10 -153.48 24.38
CA GLU A 718 60.27 -152.87 23.73
C GLU A 718 61.68 -153.13 24.34
N LEU A 719 62.48 -154.16 24.01
CA LEU A 719 62.34 -155.49 23.38
C LEU A 719 61.58 -155.68 22.05
N THR A 720 61.46 -154.63 21.24
CA THR A 720 60.83 -154.69 19.91
C THR A 720 61.40 -153.58 19.02
N LYS A 721 62.06 -153.87 17.88
CA LYS A 721 62.90 -155.03 17.52
C LYS A 721 63.63 -154.70 16.20
N ASN A 722 64.88 -155.15 16.08
CA ASN A 722 65.53 -155.49 14.79
C ASN A 722 65.75 -154.33 13.78
N ARG A 723 66.62 -154.42 12.76
CA ARG A 723 67.71 -155.38 12.46
C ARG A 723 68.70 -154.67 11.52
N LEU A 724 69.97 -154.60 11.90
CA LEU A 724 71.11 -154.53 10.98
C LEU A 724 72.36 -154.99 11.74
N GLN A 725 73.23 -155.72 11.05
CA GLN A 725 74.45 -156.34 11.60
C GLN A 725 75.65 -155.81 10.76
N ARG A 726 76.92 -155.90 11.16
CA ARG A 726 77.62 -157.12 11.61
C ARG A 726 79.01 -156.78 12.20
N GLU A 727 79.45 -157.60 13.17
CA GLU A 727 80.83 -158.12 13.41
C GLU A 727 82.04 -157.12 13.53
N ASP A 728 83.08 -157.34 14.35
CA ASP A 728 83.39 -158.54 15.15
C ASP A 728 84.24 -158.35 16.44
N ARG A 729 84.24 -159.41 17.27
CA ARG A 729 84.89 -159.71 18.57
C ARG A 729 86.10 -158.88 19.04
N TRP A 730 86.07 -158.55 20.34
CA TRP A 730 87.23 -158.61 21.26
C TRP A 730 86.82 -159.29 22.58
N GLN A 731 87.76 -160.02 23.20
CA GLN A 731 87.74 -160.57 24.57
C GLN A 731 88.78 -159.80 25.41
N GLU A 732 88.80 -159.79 26.74
CA GLU A 732 88.01 -160.54 27.73
C GLU A 732 87.74 -159.69 29.01
N GLU A 733 87.39 -160.36 30.10
CA GLU A 733 87.11 -159.90 31.47
C GLU A 733 88.29 -159.08 32.10
N GLU A 734 88.16 -158.34 33.22
CA GLU A 734 87.43 -158.70 34.44
C GLU A 734 87.02 -157.51 35.37
N GLN A 735 86.37 -157.90 36.47
CA GLN A 735 85.85 -157.22 37.67
C GLN A 735 86.85 -156.31 38.44
N ASP A 736 86.48 -155.52 39.47
CA ASP A 736 85.24 -154.88 39.99
C ASP A 736 85.64 -154.07 41.27
N LYS A 737 84.67 -153.55 42.03
CA LYS A 737 84.66 -153.11 43.45
C LYS A 737 86.03 -152.98 44.16
N ARG A 738 86.42 -151.75 44.51
CA ARG A 738 85.99 -151.01 45.73
C ARG A 738 86.39 -151.68 47.06
N HIS A 739 87.02 -150.87 47.91
CA HIS A 739 86.78 -150.75 49.35
C HIS A 739 86.85 -152.03 50.21
N ASN A 740 87.75 -152.06 51.20
CA ASN A 740 87.43 -151.53 52.54
C ASN A 740 88.68 -151.55 53.44
N GLY A 741 88.53 -151.09 54.69
CA GLY A 741 89.61 -151.14 55.67
C GLY A 741 89.90 -152.55 56.19
N ILE A 742 91.15 -152.99 55.98
CA ILE A 742 91.92 -153.98 56.76
C ILE A 742 93.37 -153.44 56.65
N SER A 743 93.95 -152.93 57.73
CA SER A 743 94.86 -153.64 58.65
C SER A 743 96.22 -154.02 58.03
N ASN A 744 97.28 -153.70 58.77
CA ASN A 744 98.62 -154.30 58.74
C ASN A 744 99.52 -154.10 57.51
N GLN A 745 100.58 -153.33 57.75
CA GLN A 745 101.97 -153.76 57.58
C GLN A 745 102.20 -155.09 56.82
N SER A 746 102.78 -155.01 55.61
CA SER A 746 103.72 -156.03 55.15
C SER A 746 104.76 -155.40 54.20
N ALA A 747 106.05 -155.27 54.53
CA ALA A 747 106.73 -155.58 55.79
C ALA A 747 106.63 -157.05 56.27
N LEU A 748 106.72 -158.03 55.35
CA LEU A 748 106.80 -159.46 55.73
C LEU A 748 108.26 -159.98 55.76
N HIS A 749 109.01 -159.35 56.65
CA HIS A 749 110.24 -159.78 57.34
C HIS A 749 110.95 -161.06 56.87
N ARG A 750 112.19 -160.91 56.38
CA ARG A 750 113.28 -161.90 56.57
C ARG A 750 114.66 -161.21 56.63
N TRP A 751 115.47 -161.40 57.66
CA TRP A 751 115.19 -161.91 59.02
C TRP A 751 116.30 -161.51 60.00
N GLU A 752 116.00 -161.59 61.30
CA GLU A 752 116.94 -161.32 62.41
C GLU A 752 117.58 -162.62 62.95
N ASN A 753 118.20 -162.58 64.14
CA ASN A 753 118.92 -163.65 64.87
C ASN A 753 117.99 -164.73 65.48
N LYS A 754 118.41 -165.84 66.10
CA LYS A 754 119.63 -166.70 66.16
C LYS A 754 120.92 -166.31 66.91
N GLU A 755 122.10 -166.09 66.33
CA GLU A 755 122.43 -165.37 65.09
C GLU A 755 122.31 -166.10 63.76
N LYS A 756 121.80 -165.41 62.74
CA LYS A 756 121.11 -166.09 61.63
C LYS A 756 121.80 -166.07 60.28
N LEU A 757 122.62 -167.10 60.11
CA LEU A 757 122.41 -168.09 59.05
C LEU A 757 122.05 -167.55 57.64
N ARG A 758 123.12 -167.23 56.88
CA ARG A 758 123.44 -167.82 55.55
C ARG A 758 122.58 -167.42 54.32
N PHE A 759 123.10 -167.37 53.07
CA PHE A 759 124.47 -167.45 52.50
C PHE A 759 124.46 -167.12 50.98
N VAL A 760 125.56 -166.55 50.44
CA VAL A 760 126.20 -166.93 49.12
C VAL A 760 125.35 -166.73 47.82
N PRO A 761 125.82 -166.94 46.56
CA PRO A 761 127.18 -167.01 45.95
C PRO A 761 127.50 -165.81 45.00
N LYS A 762 128.74 -165.31 44.81
CA LYS A 762 130.01 -165.83 44.23
C LYS A 762 130.10 -165.85 42.68
N LYS A 763 131.24 -165.95 41.96
CA LYS A 763 132.72 -165.65 42.10
C LYS A 763 133.51 -166.58 41.13
N CYS A 764 134.78 -166.27 40.78
CA CYS A 764 135.85 -167.23 40.38
C CYS A 764 135.73 -167.93 38.97
N HIS A 765 136.74 -168.62 38.36
CA HIS A 765 138.16 -168.97 38.70
C HIS A 765 139.02 -169.46 37.47
N PHE A 766 140.37 -169.38 37.54
CA PHE A 766 141.43 -170.35 37.07
C PHE A 766 141.66 -170.72 35.56
N GLU A 767 142.79 -171.31 35.06
CA GLU A 767 144.25 -171.51 35.43
C GLU A 767 145.16 -171.36 34.11
N PRO A 768 146.23 -172.12 33.68
CA PRO A 768 147.34 -171.56 32.84
C PRO A 768 148.08 -172.55 31.84
N LYS A 769 149.41 -172.33 31.66
CA LYS A 769 150.56 -173.26 31.38
C LYS A 769 151.11 -173.47 29.94
N ARG A 770 152.46 -173.38 29.85
CA ARG A 770 153.41 -173.81 28.77
C ARG A 770 153.42 -172.92 27.49
N LYS A 771 154.47 -172.84 26.64
CA LYS A 771 155.81 -173.52 26.55
C LYS A 771 156.86 -172.66 25.76
N TRP A 772 158.06 -173.22 25.53
CA TRP A 772 159.13 -172.90 24.55
C TRP A 772 158.69 -172.36 23.15
N CYS A 773 159.51 -171.73 22.29
CA CYS A 773 160.92 -171.27 22.26
C CYS A 773 161.15 -170.39 21.00
N PRO A 774 162.35 -169.76 20.80
CA PRO A 774 163.43 -169.53 21.75
C PRO A 774 163.27 -168.19 22.49
#